data_AF-A0A960SY21-F1
#
_entry.id   AF-A0A960SY21-F1
#
_cell.length_a   1.000
_cell.length_b   1.000
_cell.length_c   1.000
_cell.angle_alpha   90.00
_cell.angle_beta   90.00
_cell.angle_gamma   90.00
#
_symmetry.space_group_name_H-M   'P 1'
#
loop_
_entity.id
_entity.type
_entity.pdbx_description
1 polymer ?
#
loop_
_entity_poly.entity_id
_entity_poly.type
_entity_poly.pdbx_seq_one_letter_code
_entity_poly.pdbx_strand_id
1 'polypeptide(L)'
;SSFNSTLGADQQGLVSPVSYAITGYDADYKIQHGNGGQMLMAAWFGGTGLDLRASLNHNFAVETNGLNLPLKVQFDLKITDSSDPSNWATVAIGSTQNAFVNDAAYKFSSLFRHSGGTQQFASGSDVSNGSTWTPAGSTIAVVLSDTAGTGSPFNGNGSLAKLYVNDTLTGTYPLSQMTASDGYVSFEAAGVFANYDNLSISVVSAPAFGVTYNGNTNTGGSTPFDPASPYAENANVTVLGNTGGLLKTGSSFSHWNTAADGSGTSYSADDNFTITAPVTLYAQWTPGPDFIWDNSAATGIWSTGDANWLGAAWVNSCSNNAMFASVGGAITLDPGITAGDVIVGNSSVNFPATSLSGGNLGASNLTVQGSGSNNGDYAPNPTLSLNSAITLSGDAAIGRANLAVTGGTLTANRIISNSASADWGMLAIQSGTVTATNGVDGSVHTAATFQLELHGGALETSLIRVANRDLNAPGPDGNNDAHLIWNGGTLKAIGADNDNFITLYGDGANETNPNQATYVQSGGAIIDTNGKNITITQPLLAPTDNGVTTISVTDGGSGYVAAPILTISGGTGSGATAIANMVDDGTGNGTFRIGSITVTSAGSYTAAPTTITQTGGGASTAASGFSFSTAANTSGGLNKNGAGTLTLTGRSTYTGAVVVNEGTLYANPGNAAINGAFSYASGIEVKSGATLRAGANGLFGWDGSEAKPITIQAGATAIADTGVDVNVGLVTLNGGTLAGSNTTTGWGSWGFGRGADKKLLVTEDSTVSATGVSLTRGTAVEVAAGKTLAFTGTIIDVNDAISGLIKTGDGTVTLSNTNTYTGVTTVSAGTLLVNGSLGDTAVTVGVDGKFGGSGTVGTGNTLHTFTVNGELSPGNSPGILTINDNLDLNGTLTMELDGTLAGSSHDQIGLNGSGDLGGDLSLVWGLVSAPAINTELLLILNDGADAFTGSFANAADQSDHQDNLGGWWRLNYAGGDGNDLSLVAIPEPGAAFIGSLGLLALLRRRRNQA
;
A
#
# COMPACT_ATOMS: atom_id res chain seq x y z
N SER A 1 -79.99 -20.67 -26.88
CA SER A 1 -78.53 -20.66 -26.66
C SER A 1 -78.13 -19.28 -26.19
N SER A 2 -77.56 -19.16 -24.99
CA SER A 2 -76.92 -17.93 -24.52
C SER A 2 -75.46 -18.26 -24.19
N PHE A 3 -74.52 -17.62 -24.89
CA PHE A 3 -73.10 -17.73 -24.62
C PHE A 3 -72.78 -16.75 -23.48
N ASN A 4 -72.23 -17.23 -22.37
CA ASN A 4 -71.82 -16.37 -21.26
C ASN A 4 -70.40 -15.84 -21.54
N SER A 5 -70.30 -14.60 -22.03
CA SER A 5 -69.02 -13.95 -22.38
C SER A 5 -68.21 -13.47 -21.17
N THR A 6 -68.61 -13.79 -19.95
CA THR A 6 -68.02 -13.19 -18.72
C THR A 6 -66.83 -13.97 -18.14
N LEU A 7 -66.32 -14.99 -18.84
CA LEU A 7 -65.15 -15.78 -18.40
C LEU A 7 -63.83 -15.35 -19.05
N GLY A 8 -63.84 -14.36 -19.95
CA GLY A 8 -62.66 -13.96 -20.73
C GLY A 8 -61.74 -12.90 -20.12
N ALA A 9 -62.04 -12.35 -18.95
CA ALA A 9 -61.25 -11.25 -18.37
C ALA A 9 -60.43 -11.60 -17.12
N ASP A 10 -60.69 -12.74 -16.46
CA ASP A 10 -60.12 -13.04 -15.13
C ASP A 10 -59.21 -14.28 -15.06
N GLN A 11 -58.76 -14.84 -16.18
CA GLN A 11 -57.95 -16.07 -16.16
C GLN A 11 -56.58 -15.88 -16.80
N GLN A 12 -55.76 -15.00 -16.20
CA GLN A 12 -54.31 -14.82 -16.41
C GLN A 12 -53.54 -16.16 -16.58
N GLY A 13 -53.61 -16.77 -17.77
CA GLY A 13 -52.87 -17.99 -18.14
C GLY A 13 -53.32 -19.32 -17.50
N LEU A 14 -54.42 -19.38 -16.74
CA LEU A 14 -54.91 -20.62 -16.12
C LEU A 14 -56.07 -21.23 -16.93
N VAL A 15 -55.82 -22.36 -17.59
CA VAL A 15 -56.81 -23.06 -18.43
C VAL A 15 -57.83 -23.80 -17.56
N SER A 16 -58.96 -23.16 -17.28
CA SER A 16 -60.10 -23.81 -16.63
C SER A 16 -60.86 -24.72 -17.61
N PRO A 17 -61.45 -25.85 -17.17
CA PRO A 17 -62.19 -26.76 -18.05
C PRO A 17 -63.41 -26.08 -18.66
N VAL A 18 -63.63 -26.26 -19.96
CA VAL A 18 -64.82 -25.76 -20.65
C VAL A 18 -65.58 -26.94 -21.25
N SER A 19 -66.82 -27.15 -20.78
CA SER A 19 -67.70 -28.21 -21.28
C SER A 19 -68.60 -27.67 -22.40
N TYR A 20 -68.70 -28.43 -23.51
CA TYR A 20 -69.60 -28.14 -24.63
C TYR A 20 -70.64 -29.24 -24.77
N ALA A 21 -71.92 -28.94 -24.50
CA ALA A 21 -73.02 -29.86 -24.77
C ALA A 21 -73.57 -29.61 -26.19
N ILE A 22 -73.27 -30.50 -27.14
CA ILE A 22 -73.83 -30.45 -28.50
C ILE A 22 -75.11 -31.29 -28.51
N THR A 23 -76.27 -30.65 -28.68
CA THR A 23 -77.57 -31.34 -28.79
C THR A 23 -78.30 -30.86 -30.03
N GLY A 24 -78.50 -31.75 -31.02
CA GLY A 24 -79.23 -31.46 -32.25
C GLY A 24 -78.66 -32.16 -33.48
N TYR A 25 -79.54 -32.61 -34.39
CA TYR A 25 -79.21 -33.44 -35.56
C TYR A 25 -79.08 -32.65 -36.88
N ASP A 26 -78.99 -31.31 -36.83
CA ASP A 26 -79.00 -30.48 -38.04
C ASP A 26 -78.02 -29.30 -37.98
N ALA A 27 -77.24 -29.19 -39.06
CA ALA A 27 -76.49 -28.08 -39.66
C ALA A 27 -75.57 -27.16 -38.81
N ASP A 28 -74.30 -27.12 -39.24
CA ASP A 28 -73.29 -26.05 -39.13
C ASP A 28 -73.10 -25.36 -37.77
N TYR A 29 -72.32 -25.98 -36.88
CA TYR A 29 -71.81 -25.32 -35.68
C TYR A 29 -70.32 -24.97 -35.82
N LYS A 30 -70.00 -23.67 -35.75
CA LYS A 30 -68.65 -23.19 -35.41
C LYS A 30 -68.64 -22.78 -33.95
N ILE A 31 -67.74 -23.36 -33.16
CA ILE A 31 -67.52 -23.00 -31.75
C ILE A 31 -66.21 -22.21 -31.66
N GLN A 32 -66.26 -20.98 -31.14
CA GLN A 32 -65.09 -20.11 -30.96
C GLN A 32 -64.75 -20.00 -29.47
N HIS A 33 -63.48 -20.26 -29.10
CA HIS A 33 -62.92 -19.85 -27.81
C HIS A 33 -62.21 -18.49 -27.95
N GLY A 34 -62.34 -17.67 -26.91
CA GLY A 34 -61.73 -16.34 -26.84
C GLY A 34 -60.22 -16.38 -26.65
N ASN A 35 -59.47 -16.60 -27.73
CA ASN A 35 -58.16 -15.96 -27.96
C ASN A 35 -57.71 -16.02 -29.43
N GLY A 36 -58.63 -15.83 -30.39
CA GLY A 36 -58.28 -15.60 -31.80
C GLY A 36 -58.03 -16.82 -32.70
N GLY A 37 -57.92 -18.05 -32.18
CA GLY A 37 -57.87 -19.29 -32.98
C GLY A 37 -59.22 -20.03 -32.98
N GLN A 38 -59.85 -20.21 -34.15
CA GLN A 38 -61.14 -20.91 -34.27
C GLN A 38 -60.96 -22.43 -34.20
N MET A 39 -61.69 -23.16 -33.34
CA MET A 39 -61.91 -24.60 -33.54
C MET A 39 -62.78 -24.78 -34.78
N LEU A 40 -62.32 -25.56 -35.76
CA LEU A 40 -63.11 -25.88 -36.95
C LEU A 40 -63.77 -27.25 -36.73
N MET A 41 -65.09 -27.27 -36.54
CA MET A 41 -65.89 -28.47 -36.71
C MET A 41 -66.44 -28.47 -38.12
N ALA A 42 -66.06 -29.46 -38.94
CA ALA A 42 -66.62 -29.65 -40.27
C ALA A 42 -67.43 -30.95 -40.26
N ALA A 43 -68.73 -30.84 -40.52
CA ALA A 43 -69.57 -31.99 -40.80
C ALA A 43 -69.75 -32.12 -42.32
N TRP A 44 -69.62 -33.36 -42.81
CA TRP A 44 -70.12 -33.91 -44.08
C TRP A 44 -69.10 -34.22 -45.20
N PHE A 45 -68.98 -35.51 -45.55
CA PHE A 45 -69.02 -36.02 -46.94
C PHE A 45 -69.89 -37.30 -47.00
N GLY A 46 -70.72 -37.45 -48.03
CA GLY A 46 -71.87 -38.36 -48.04
C GLY A 46 -71.59 -39.87 -47.97
N GLY A 47 -72.43 -40.58 -47.21
CA GLY A 47 -72.55 -42.04 -47.18
C GLY A 47 -72.93 -42.58 -45.81
N THR A 48 -74.24 -42.76 -45.54
CA THR A 48 -74.94 -43.46 -44.42
C THR A 48 -74.41 -43.42 -42.96
N GLY A 49 -73.32 -42.73 -42.65
CA GLY A 49 -72.81 -42.51 -41.29
C GLY A 49 -72.49 -41.03 -41.06
N LEU A 50 -72.86 -40.51 -39.89
CA LEU A 50 -72.45 -39.18 -39.44
C LEU A 50 -71.01 -39.25 -38.94
N ASP A 51 -70.08 -38.64 -39.69
CA ASP A 51 -68.70 -38.40 -39.26
C ASP A 51 -68.60 -36.99 -38.66
N LEU A 52 -68.25 -36.91 -37.38
CA LEU A 52 -67.92 -35.66 -36.69
C LEU A 52 -66.40 -35.55 -36.59
N ARG A 53 -65.83 -34.50 -37.20
CA ARG A 53 -64.41 -34.15 -37.07
C ARG A 53 -64.28 -32.89 -36.24
N ALA A 54 -63.49 -32.98 -35.18
CA ALA A 54 -63.12 -31.84 -34.36
C ALA A 54 -61.60 -31.77 -34.30
N SER A 55 -61.05 -30.64 -34.76
CA SER A 55 -59.62 -30.39 -34.68
C SER A 55 -59.33 -29.11 -33.92
N LEU A 56 -58.33 -29.17 -33.04
CA LEU A 56 -57.86 -28.02 -32.31
C LEU A 56 -56.93 -27.21 -33.22
N ASN A 57 -57.34 -25.98 -33.54
CA ASN A 57 -56.55 -25.06 -34.34
C ASN A 57 -55.53 -24.30 -33.49
N HIS A 58 -54.70 -25.03 -32.74
CA HIS A 58 -53.70 -24.43 -31.87
C HIS A 58 -52.43 -25.28 -31.86
N ASN A 59 -51.35 -24.73 -32.42
CA ASN A 59 -50.03 -25.35 -32.48
C ASN A 59 -49.29 -25.19 -31.12
N PHE A 60 -49.47 -26.14 -30.21
CA PHE A 60 -48.91 -26.10 -28.85
C PHE A 60 -47.38 -26.22 -28.80
N ALA A 61 -46.72 -26.49 -29.93
CA ALA A 61 -45.27 -26.59 -30.04
C ALA A 61 -44.54 -25.22 -29.98
N VAL A 62 -45.23 -24.11 -30.26
CA VAL A 62 -44.58 -22.78 -30.43
C VAL A 62 -44.64 -21.90 -29.16
N GLU A 63 -45.59 -22.11 -28.24
CA GLU A 63 -45.79 -21.21 -27.08
C GLU A 63 -44.91 -21.50 -25.84
N THR A 64 -43.98 -22.46 -25.90
CA THR A 64 -43.23 -22.91 -24.71
C THR A 64 -41.79 -22.41 -24.63
N ASN A 65 -41.41 -21.39 -25.40
CA ASN A 65 -40.04 -20.85 -25.42
C ASN A 65 -39.66 -20.00 -24.19
N GLY A 66 -40.21 -20.29 -23.01
CA GLY A 66 -39.88 -19.56 -21.78
C GLY A 66 -40.15 -20.25 -20.44
N LEU A 67 -40.84 -21.40 -20.38
CA LEU A 67 -41.25 -21.98 -19.08
C LEU A 67 -40.81 -23.43 -18.82
N ASN A 68 -40.39 -24.21 -19.83
CA ASN A 68 -39.89 -25.59 -19.65
C ASN A 68 -40.75 -26.52 -18.76
N LEU A 69 -42.06 -26.32 -18.70
CA LEU A 69 -42.98 -27.10 -17.85
C LEU A 69 -43.60 -28.30 -18.61
N PRO A 70 -43.91 -29.42 -17.93
CA PRO A 70 -44.66 -30.53 -18.50
C PRO A 70 -46.07 -30.13 -18.99
N LEU A 71 -46.43 -30.55 -20.20
CA LEU A 71 -47.75 -30.29 -20.81
C LEU A 71 -48.67 -31.50 -20.68
N LYS A 72 -49.76 -31.38 -19.92
CA LYS A 72 -50.82 -32.38 -19.85
C LYS A 72 -51.99 -31.95 -20.74
N VAL A 73 -52.30 -32.75 -21.76
CA VAL A 73 -53.58 -32.69 -22.48
C VAL A 73 -54.49 -33.77 -21.86
N GLN A 74 -55.76 -33.47 -21.62
CA GLN A 74 -56.76 -34.44 -21.18
C GLN A 74 -58.12 -34.07 -21.80
N PHE A 75 -58.86 -35.04 -22.28
CA PHE A 75 -60.25 -34.89 -22.72
C PHE A 75 -61.00 -36.13 -22.30
N ASP A 76 -62.32 -36.02 -22.09
CA ASP A 76 -63.16 -37.15 -21.70
C ASP A 76 -64.21 -37.41 -22.80
N LEU A 77 -64.01 -38.48 -23.57
CA LEU A 77 -65.03 -38.93 -24.52
C LEU A 77 -66.08 -39.78 -23.81
N LYS A 78 -67.36 -39.35 -23.75
CA LYS A 78 -68.44 -40.14 -23.12
C LYS A 78 -69.37 -40.78 -24.15
N ILE A 79 -69.22 -42.08 -24.33
CA ILE A 79 -69.97 -42.85 -25.34
C ILE A 79 -71.28 -43.37 -24.74
N THR A 80 -72.43 -43.12 -25.37
CA THR A 80 -73.76 -43.27 -24.72
C THR A 80 -74.70 -44.25 -25.41
N ASP A 81 -74.39 -44.75 -26.61
CA ASP A 81 -75.05 -45.89 -27.26
C ASP A 81 -73.98 -46.90 -27.70
N SER A 82 -74.20 -48.18 -27.41
CA SER A 82 -73.23 -49.28 -27.53
C SER A 82 -73.80 -50.48 -28.27
N SER A 83 -74.58 -50.25 -29.32
CA SER A 83 -75.20 -51.35 -30.09
C SER A 83 -74.66 -51.51 -31.52
N ASP A 84 -74.07 -50.48 -32.12
CA ASP A 84 -73.58 -50.52 -33.51
C ASP A 84 -72.06 -50.79 -33.58
N PRO A 85 -71.61 -51.95 -34.12
CA PRO A 85 -70.19 -52.27 -34.30
C PRO A 85 -69.50 -51.45 -35.40
N SER A 86 -70.24 -50.67 -36.19
CA SER A 86 -69.69 -49.73 -37.16
C SER A 86 -69.21 -48.42 -36.54
N ASN A 87 -69.56 -48.14 -35.27
CA ASN A 87 -69.13 -46.94 -34.57
C ASN A 87 -67.65 -47.01 -34.16
N TRP A 88 -66.92 -45.92 -34.40
CA TRP A 88 -65.51 -45.82 -34.05
C TRP A 88 -65.11 -44.38 -33.69
N ALA A 89 -64.04 -44.23 -32.92
CA ALA A 89 -63.45 -42.95 -32.56
C ALA A 89 -61.93 -43.03 -32.62
N THR A 90 -61.26 -41.92 -32.92
CA THR A 90 -59.80 -41.85 -33.03
C THR A 90 -59.24 -40.62 -32.35
N VAL A 91 -58.01 -40.75 -31.90
CA VAL A 91 -57.18 -39.66 -31.39
C VAL A 91 -55.86 -39.73 -32.13
N ALA A 92 -55.45 -38.64 -32.77
CA ALA A 92 -54.19 -38.60 -33.50
C ALA A 92 -53.44 -37.27 -33.27
N ILE A 93 -52.11 -37.37 -33.18
CA ILE A 93 -51.18 -36.27 -32.91
C ILE A 93 -50.15 -36.21 -34.04
N GLY A 94 -50.05 -35.08 -34.74
CA GLY A 94 -49.18 -34.93 -35.91
C GLY A 94 -49.27 -33.57 -36.59
N SER A 95 -48.61 -33.45 -37.76
CA SER A 95 -48.44 -32.18 -38.47
C SER A 95 -49.64 -31.67 -39.25
N THR A 96 -50.72 -32.44 -39.31
CA THR A 96 -51.90 -32.11 -40.11
C THR A 96 -53.16 -32.01 -39.27
N GLN A 97 -53.94 -30.97 -39.56
CA GLN A 97 -55.09 -30.58 -38.75
C GLN A 97 -56.28 -31.55 -38.91
N ASN A 98 -56.46 -32.23 -40.04
CA ASN A 98 -57.66 -33.05 -40.33
C ASN A 98 -57.31 -34.30 -41.17
N ALA A 99 -56.62 -35.28 -40.59
CA ALA A 99 -56.28 -36.53 -41.28
C ALA A 99 -56.74 -37.78 -40.49
N PHE A 100 -56.71 -38.94 -41.15
CA PHE A 100 -57.21 -40.21 -40.61
C PHE A 100 -56.09 -41.09 -40.03
N VAL A 101 -56.45 -42.02 -39.15
CA VAL A 101 -55.54 -43.06 -38.61
C VAL A 101 -55.03 -43.94 -39.75
N ASN A 102 -53.84 -43.60 -40.25
CA ASN A 102 -53.01 -44.22 -41.31
C ASN A 102 -52.31 -43.18 -42.22
N ASP A 103 -52.53 -41.88 -42.03
CA ASP A 103 -51.74 -40.86 -42.72
C ASP A 103 -50.29 -40.83 -42.20
N ALA A 104 -49.32 -40.65 -43.09
CA ALA A 104 -47.89 -40.64 -42.74
C ALA A 104 -47.46 -39.41 -41.92
N ALA A 105 -48.37 -38.46 -41.69
CA ALA A 105 -48.15 -37.21 -40.98
C ALA A 105 -48.22 -37.33 -39.44
N TYR A 106 -48.54 -38.50 -38.89
CA TYR A 106 -48.75 -38.70 -37.45
C TYR A 106 -47.52 -39.21 -36.70
N LYS A 107 -47.35 -38.74 -35.45
CA LYS A 107 -46.32 -39.18 -34.50
C LYS A 107 -46.89 -40.11 -33.43
N PHE A 108 -48.20 -40.03 -33.18
CA PHE A 108 -48.98 -40.97 -32.37
C PHE A 108 -50.43 -41.00 -32.87
N SER A 109 -51.03 -42.18 -32.96
CA SER A 109 -52.47 -42.31 -33.21
C SER A 109 -53.05 -43.56 -32.56
N SER A 110 -54.30 -43.47 -32.11
CA SER A 110 -55.07 -44.57 -31.54
C SER A 110 -56.50 -44.59 -32.06
N LEU A 111 -57.01 -45.80 -32.34
CA LEU A 111 -58.35 -46.07 -32.84
C LEU A 111 -59.12 -46.94 -31.84
N PHE A 112 -60.34 -46.52 -31.53
CA PHE A 112 -61.29 -47.19 -30.65
C PHE A 112 -62.48 -47.68 -31.48
N ARG A 113 -62.82 -48.98 -31.40
CA ARG A 113 -63.98 -49.57 -32.12
C ARG A 113 -64.90 -50.34 -31.17
N HIS A 114 -66.19 -50.29 -31.47
CA HIS A 114 -67.19 -51.17 -30.86
C HIS A 114 -67.08 -52.59 -31.46
N SER A 115 -67.41 -53.63 -30.68
CA SER A 115 -67.01 -55.04 -30.89
C SER A 115 -67.27 -55.63 -32.30
N GLY A 116 -66.22 -56.14 -32.98
CA GLY A 116 -66.36 -57.22 -33.99
C GLY A 116 -65.91 -57.00 -35.44
N GLY A 117 -65.28 -55.89 -35.83
CA GLY A 117 -64.77 -55.69 -37.22
C GLY A 117 -63.25 -55.89 -37.37
N THR A 118 -62.82 -56.67 -38.37
CA THR A 118 -61.40 -56.89 -38.73
C THR A 118 -60.68 -55.59 -39.11
N GLN A 119 -59.47 -55.36 -38.61
CA GLN A 119 -58.63 -54.22 -38.98
C GLN A 119 -57.61 -54.62 -40.07
N GLN A 120 -57.65 -53.95 -41.23
CA GLN A 120 -56.50 -53.72 -42.13
C GLN A 120 -56.31 -52.19 -42.14
N PHE A 121 -55.11 -51.60 -42.03
CA PHE A 121 -54.03 -51.60 -43.04
C PHE A 121 -52.61 -51.37 -42.46
N ALA A 122 -51.61 -51.77 -43.24
CA ALA A 122 -50.20 -51.36 -43.21
C ALA A 122 -50.04 -49.97 -43.91
N SER A 123 -49.06 -49.10 -43.68
CA SER A 123 -47.71 -49.16 -43.11
C SER A 123 -47.24 -47.75 -42.69
N GLY A 124 -46.54 -47.61 -41.56
CA GLY A 124 -45.79 -46.39 -41.20
C GLY A 124 -45.75 -46.13 -39.69
N SER A 125 -44.57 -46.38 -39.09
CA SER A 125 -44.17 -46.39 -37.66
C SER A 125 -45.07 -45.69 -36.61
N ASP A 126 -45.46 -46.52 -35.62
CA ASP A 126 -46.12 -46.23 -34.33
C ASP A 126 -47.60 -45.84 -34.32
N VAL A 127 -48.42 -46.73 -34.90
CA VAL A 127 -49.86 -46.85 -34.58
C VAL A 127 -50.03 -47.99 -33.56
N SER A 128 -50.46 -47.68 -32.32
CA SER A 128 -50.77 -48.73 -31.34
C SER A 128 -52.16 -49.30 -31.59
N ASN A 129 -52.20 -50.57 -32.00
CA ASN A 129 -53.42 -51.27 -32.36
C ASN A 129 -54.07 -51.93 -31.11
N GLY A 130 -55.33 -51.62 -30.83
CA GLY A 130 -56.26 -52.60 -30.23
C GLY A 130 -56.73 -52.39 -28.79
N SER A 131 -57.34 -51.26 -28.44
CA SER A 131 -58.15 -51.17 -27.21
C SER A 131 -59.64 -51.33 -27.54
N THR A 132 -60.19 -52.53 -27.31
CA THR A 132 -61.64 -52.77 -27.33
C THR A 132 -62.28 -52.13 -26.10
N TRP A 133 -63.41 -51.45 -26.28
CA TRP A 133 -64.14 -50.82 -25.17
C TRP A 133 -65.58 -51.37 -25.02
N THR A 134 -66.05 -51.54 -23.78
CA THR A 134 -67.43 -51.92 -23.40
C THR A 134 -67.70 -51.43 -21.96
N PRO A 135 -68.87 -50.86 -21.56
CA PRO A 135 -70.11 -50.44 -22.24
C PRO A 135 -70.46 -48.94 -22.03
N ALA A 136 -71.56 -48.46 -22.63
CA ALA A 136 -72.09 -47.07 -22.52
C ALA A 136 -71.79 -46.34 -21.19
N GLY A 137 -71.11 -45.19 -21.28
CA GLY A 137 -70.84 -44.26 -20.18
C GLY A 137 -69.38 -44.07 -19.80
N SER A 138 -68.42 -44.71 -20.47
CA SER A 138 -67.00 -44.59 -20.11
C SER A 138 -66.34 -43.35 -20.69
N THR A 139 -65.27 -42.93 -20.02
CA THR A 139 -64.36 -41.85 -20.40
C THR A 139 -63.06 -42.41 -20.98
N ILE A 140 -62.50 -41.73 -21.97
CA ILE A 140 -61.19 -42.05 -22.56
C ILE A 140 -60.33 -40.79 -22.48
N ALA A 141 -59.14 -40.88 -21.87
CA ALA A 141 -58.22 -39.77 -21.70
C ALA A 141 -56.79 -40.12 -22.16
N VAL A 142 -56.08 -39.18 -22.79
CA VAL A 142 -54.68 -39.33 -23.23
C VAL A 142 -53.81 -38.27 -22.58
N VAL A 143 -52.86 -38.66 -21.74
CA VAL A 143 -51.89 -37.77 -21.08
C VAL A 143 -50.53 -37.86 -21.76
N LEU A 144 -49.99 -36.72 -22.17
CA LEU A 144 -48.64 -36.61 -22.73
C LEU A 144 -47.69 -36.10 -21.63
N SER A 145 -46.44 -36.57 -21.60
CA SER A 145 -45.44 -36.06 -20.63
C SER A 145 -44.02 -36.11 -21.19
N ASP A 146 -43.25 -35.05 -20.93
CA ASP A 146 -41.78 -35.03 -21.05
C ASP A 146 -41.15 -35.34 -19.69
N THR A 147 -40.22 -36.29 -19.64
CA THR A 147 -39.48 -36.65 -18.43
C THR A 147 -38.13 -35.94 -18.30
N ALA A 148 -37.69 -35.18 -19.31
CA ALA A 148 -36.34 -34.60 -19.35
C ALA A 148 -36.25 -33.11 -19.00
N GLY A 149 -37.37 -32.38 -18.87
CA GLY A 149 -37.39 -31.01 -18.30
C GLY A 149 -36.68 -29.93 -19.13
N THR A 150 -36.54 -30.10 -20.45
CA THR A 150 -35.67 -29.24 -21.30
C THR A 150 -36.37 -28.29 -22.27
N GLY A 151 -37.70 -28.19 -22.27
CA GLY A 151 -38.41 -27.12 -23.00
C GLY A 151 -38.77 -27.39 -24.46
N SER A 152 -39.96 -27.96 -24.67
CA SER A 152 -40.77 -28.07 -25.91
C SER A 152 -40.20 -28.77 -27.16
N PRO A 153 -41.04 -29.38 -28.04
CA PRO A 153 -42.20 -30.24 -27.83
C PRO A 153 -41.75 -31.70 -28.04
N PHE A 154 -41.87 -32.56 -27.02
CA PHE A 154 -41.61 -34.00 -27.12
C PHE A 154 -40.33 -34.38 -27.91
N ASN A 155 -39.15 -33.97 -27.41
CA ASN A 155 -37.87 -33.95 -28.13
C ASN A 155 -37.19 -35.33 -28.38
N GLY A 156 -37.94 -36.43 -28.41
CA GLY A 156 -37.39 -37.78 -28.69
C GLY A 156 -36.59 -38.39 -27.54
N ASN A 157 -36.51 -37.74 -26.37
CA ASN A 157 -35.76 -38.18 -25.20
C ASN A 157 -36.67 -38.81 -24.12
N GLY A 158 -37.35 -39.89 -24.48
CA GLY A 158 -38.16 -40.69 -23.54
C GLY A 158 -39.56 -40.14 -23.23
N SER A 159 -40.08 -39.21 -24.03
CA SER A 159 -41.47 -38.74 -23.91
C SER A 159 -42.49 -39.86 -24.11
N LEU A 160 -43.57 -39.84 -23.33
CA LEU A 160 -44.58 -40.91 -23.32
C LEU A 160 -46.00 -40.35 -23.50
N ALA A 161 -46.83 -41.07 -24.26
CA ALA A 161 -48.28 -40.94 -24.31
C ALA A 161 -48.91 -42.04 -23.44
N LYS A 162 -49.68 -41.65 -22.43
CA LYS A 162 -50.39 -42.56 -21.52
C LYS A 162 -51.88 -42.51 -21.80
N LEU A 163 -52.47 -43.67 -22.08
CA LEU A 163 -53.87 -43.83 -22.42
C LEU A 163 -54.65 -44.37 -21.23
N TYR A 164 -55.73 -43.70 -20.85
CA TYR A 164 -56.61 -44.04 -19.76
C TYR A 164 -58.03 -44.32 -20.27
N VAL A 165 -58.69 -45.32 -19.68
CA VAL A 165 -60.12 -45.59 -19.85
C VAL A 165 -60.74 -45.65 -18.46
N ASN A 166 -61.75 -44.80 -18.19
CA ASN A 166 -62.31 -44.61 -16.86
C ASN A 166 -61.22 -44.38 -15.80
N ASP A 167 -60.32 -43.43 -16.08
CA ASP A 167 -59.15 -43.09 -15.24
C ASP A 167 -58.14 -44.23 -15.00
N THR A 168 -58.34 -45.40 -15.62
CA THR A 168 -57.43 -46.55 -15.52
C THR A 168 -56.43 -46.52 -16.66
N LEU A 169 -55.14 -46.49 -16.35
CA LEU A 169 -54.07 -46.54 -17.36
C LEU A 169 -54.14 -47.88 -18.10
N THR A 170 -54.51 -47.82 -19.39
CA THR A 170 -54.63 -48.98 -20.27
C THR A 170 -53.41 -49.16 -21.16
N GLY A 171 -52.59 -48.12 -21.35
CA GLY A 171 -51.34 -48.24 -22.11
C GLY A 171 -50.42 -47.04 -21.94
N THR A 172 -49.12 -47.27 -22.09
CA THR A 172 -48.08 -46.23 -22.15
C THR A 172 -47.25 -46.46 -23.39
N TYR A 173 -47.13 -45.44 -24.22
CA TYR A 173 -46.53 -45.52 -25.55
C TYR A 173 -45.43 -44.48 -25.69
N PRO A 174 -44.24 -44.83 -26.20
CA PRO A 174 -43.23 -43.85 -26.51
C PRO A 174 -43.70 -42.94 -27.65
N LEU A 175 -43.35 -41.66 -27.56
CA LEU A 175 -43.59 -40.68 -28.60
C LEU A 175 -42.29 -40.42 -29.37
N SER A 176 -42.37 -40.48 -30.69
CA SER A 176 -41.28 -40.02 -31.55
C SER A 176 -41.18 -38.50 -31.52
N GLN A 177 -40.00 -37.97 -31.87
CA GLN A 177 -39.70 -36.54 -31.77
C GLN A 177 -40.71 -35.70 -32.57
N MET A 178 -41.34 -34.72 -31.91
CA MET A 178 -42.25 -33.77 -32.56
C MET A 178 -41.50 -32.50 -32.97
N THR A 179 -41.68 -32.06 -34.22
CA THR A 179 -41.18 -30.76 -34.67
C THR A 179 -42.17 -29.65 -34.39
N ALA A 180 -41.74 -28.39 -34.49
CA ALA A 180 -42.63 -27.23 -34.31
C ALA A 180 -43.83 -27.21 -35.29
N SER A 181 -43.76 -27.95 -36.41
CA SER A 181 -44.87 -28.12 -37.36
C SER A 181 -45.78 -29.31 -37.05
N ASP A 182 -45.40 -30.21 -36.13
CA ASP A 182 -46.15 -31.42 -35.78
C ASP A 182 -47.21 -31.22 -34.68
N GLY A 183 -47.41 -30.00 -34.18
CA GLY A 183 -48.15 -29.71 -32.94
C GLY A 183 -49.67 -29.64 -33.04
N TYR A 184 -50.33 -30.54 -33.78
CA TYR A 184 -51.81 -30.62 -33.80
C TYR A 184 -52.32 -31.90 -33.15
N VAL A 185 -53.44 -31.79 -32.41
CA VAL A 185 -54.24 -32.94 -31.95
C VAL A 185 -55.58 -32.92 -32.68
N SER A 186 -55.89 -34.04 -33.32
CA SER A 186 -57.09 -34.25 -34.11
C SER A 186 -57.94 -35.37 -33.54
N PHE A 187 -59.27 -35.19 -33.60
CA PHE A 187 -60.26 -36.15 -33.13
C PHE A 187 -61.28 -36.40 -34.22
N GLU A 188 -61.49 -37.66 -34.54
CA GLU A 188 -62.49 -38.08 -35.52
C GLU A 188 -63.31 -39.24 -34.97
N ALA A 189 -64.63 -39.16 -35.13
CA ALA A 189 -65.53 -40.21 -34.71
C ALA A 189 -66.68 -40.38 -35.72
N ALA A 190 -67.10 -41.64 -35.89
CA ALA A 190 -68.19 -42.04 -36.77
C ALA A 190 -69.28 -42.75 -35.95
N GLY A 191 -70.53 -42.26 -36.04
CA GLY A 191 -71.68 -42.81 -35.29
C GLY A 191 -72.25 -41.90 -34.21
N VAL A 192 -73.24 -42.39 -33.43
CA VAL A 192 -73.93 -41.59 -32.41
C VAL A 192 -73.16 -41.56 -31.09
N PHE A 193 -72.44 -40.45 -30.84
CA PHE A 193 -71.82 -40.13 -29.54
C PHE A 193 -72.60 -38.96 -28.92
N ALA A 194 -73.30 -39.17 -27.80
CA ALA A 194 -74.25 -38.15 -27.33
C ALA A 194 -73.62 -37.00 -26.52
N ASN A 195 -72.37 -37.08 -26.04
CA ASN A 195 -71.68 -35.97 -25.36
C ASN A 195 -70.15 -36.06 -25.46
N TYR A 196 -69.50 -34.95 -25.80
CA TYR A 196 -68.06 -34.73 -25.63
C TYR A 196 -67.89 -33.82 -24.41
N ASP A 197 -67.12 -34.23 -23.40
CA ASP A 197 -66.96 -33.43 -22.19
C ASP A 197 -65.47 -33.16 -21.89
N ASN A 198 -65.19 -32.02 -21.26
CA ASN A 198 -63.97 -31.78 -20.51
C ASN A 198 -62.61 -31.90 -21.25
N LEU A 199 -62.45 -31.27 -22.42
CA LEU A 199 -61.09 -31.00 -22.93
C LEU A 199 -60.40 -29.96 -22.05
N SER A 200 -59.38 -30.38 -21.29
CA SER A 200 -58.50 -29.53 -20.49
C SER A 200 -57.04 -29.70 -20.95
N ILE A 201 -56.39 -28.58 -21.25
CA ILE A 201 -54.95 -28.53 -21.52
C ILE A 201 -54.32 -27.78 -20.36
N SER A 202 -53.57 -28.46 -19.50
CA SER A 202 -52.95 -27.86 -18.32
C SER A 202 -51.45 -28.03 -18.33
N VAL A 203 -50.73 -26.94 -18.07
CA VAL A 203 -49.29 -26.96 -17.75
C VAL A 203 -49.15 -27.26 -16.26
N VAL A 204 -48.40 -28.30 -15.87
CA VAL A 204 -48.35 -28.76 -14.47
C VAL A 204 -47.00 -28.39 -13.84
N SER A 205 -46.99 -27.56 -12.78
CA SER A 205 -45.76 -27.16 -12.07
C SER A 205 -45.23 -28.27 -11.15
N ALA A 206 -43.90 -28.43 -11.06
CA ALA A 206 -43.24 -29.23 -10.02
C ALA A 206 -43.20 -28.48 -8.67
N PRO A 207 -43.15 -29.17 -7.51
CA PRO A 207 -43.07 -28.50 -6.21
C PRO A 207 -41.79 -27.66 -6.10
N ALA A 208 -41.95 -26.41 -5.66
CA ALA A 208 -40.86 -25.50 -5.34
C ALA A 208 -40.97 -25.09 -3.86
N PHE A 209 -39.84 -25.09 -3.16
CA PHE A 209 -39.75 -24.77 -1.74
C PHE A 209 -39.13 -23.38 -1.56
N GLY A 210 -39.81 -22.53 -0.78
CA GLY A 210 -39.33 -21.20 -0.47
C GLY A 210 -38.36 -21.20 0.73
N VAL A 211 -37.32 -20.39 0.64
CA VAL A 211 -36.51 -19.96 1.80
C VAL A 211 -37.00 -18.58 2.22
N THR A 212 -37.39 -18.46 3.49
CA THR A 212 -37.88 -17.19 4.06
C THR A 212 -36.96 -16.75 5.19
N TYR A 213 -36.46 -15.51 5.14
CA TYR A 213 -35.72 -14.91 6.24
C TYR A 213 -36.66 -14.18 7.21
N ASN A 214 -36.47 -14.39 8.50
CA ASN A 214 -37.26 -13.77 9.57
C ASN A 214 -36.33 -13.07 10.57
N GLY A 215 -36.53 -11.77 10.80
CA GLY A 215 -35.72 -10.98 11.73
C GLY A 215 -35.82 -11.41 13.19
N ASN A 216 -36.77 -12.29 13.53
CA ASN A 216 -36.94 -12.94 14.83
C ASN A 216 -36.83 -11.99 16.01
N THR A 217 -37.93 -11.29 16.35
CA THR A 217 -37.98 -10.27 17.40
C THR A 217 -37.05 -9.06 17.16
N ASN A 218 -36.68 -8.80 15.91
CA ASN A 218 -35.97 -7.58 15.52
C ASN A 218 -36.80 -6.33 15.85
N THR A 219 -36.12 -5.22 16.11
CA THR A 219 -36.69 -3.91 16.40
C THR A 219 -36.49 -2.91 15.27
N GLY A 220 -35.67 -3.24 14.26
CA GLY A 220 -35.44 -2.43 13.06
C GLY A 220 -34.84 -3.22 11.89
N GLY A 221 -34.60 -2.52 10.78
CA GLY A 221 -34.07 -3.10 9.54
C GLY A 221 -35.08 -3.94 8.75
N SER A 222 -34.61 -4.55 7.66
CA SER A 222 -35.41 -5.45 6.80
C SER A 222 -34.70 -6.78 6.62
N THR A 223 -35.46 -7.88 6.48
CA THR A 223 -34.86 -9.19 6.21
C THR A 223 -34.27 -9.25 4.80
N PRO A 224 -33.19 -10.03 4.57
CA PRO A 224 -32.62 -10.19 3.23
C PRO A 224 -33.65 -10.69 2.21
N PHE A 225 -33.57 -10.15 0.98
CA PHE A 225 -34.31 -10.65 -0.17
C PHE A 225 -33.48 -11.70 -0.90
N ASP A 226 -34.00 -12.92 -1.01
CA ASP A 226 -33.38 -14.01 -1.78
C ASP A 226 -33.96 -14.05 -3.20
N PRO A 227 -33.21 -13.58 -4.22
CA PRO A 227 -33.69 -13.56 -5.60
C PRO A 227 -33.82 -14.94 -6.24
N ALA A 228 -33.25 -15.99 -5.64
CA ALA A 228 -33.28 -17.36 -6.17
C ALA A 228 -34.41 -18.23 -5.56
N SER A 229 -35.13 -17.71 -4.55
CA SER A 229 -36.33 -18.34 -3.99
C SER A 229 -37.57 -18.06 -4.88
N PRO A 230 -38.43 -19.04 -5.18
CA PRO A 230 -38.44 -20.41 -4.66
C PRO A 230 -37.51 -21.37 -5.43
N TYR A 231 -36.99 -22.38 -4.72
CA TYR A 231 -36.05 -23.37 -5.24
C TYR A 231 -36.76 -24.68 -5.62
N ALA A 232 -36.20 -25.42 -6.57
CA ALA A 232 -36.68 -26.77 -6.89
C ALA A 232 -36.42 -27.75 -5.73
N GLU A 233 -37.26 -28.79 -5.59
CA GLU A 233 -37.03 -29.88 -4.63
C GLU A 233 -35.64 -30.52 -4.82
N ASN A 234 -34.88 -30.63 -3.72
CA ASN A 234 -33.48 -31.06 -3.62
C ASN A 234 -32.44 -30.09 -4.22
N ALA A 235 -32.80 -28.83 -4.51
CA ALA A 235 -31.82 -27.82 -4.90
C ALA A 235 -30.93 -27.40 -3.72
N ASN A 236 -29.71 -26.92 -4.04
CA ASN A 236 -28.79 -26.36 -3.05
C ASN A 236 -29.09 -24.87 -2.86
N VAL A 237 -29.30 -24.45 -1.61
CA VAL A 237 -29.52 -23.07 -1.17
C VAL A 237 -28.23 -22.54 -0.55
N THR A 238 -27.84 -21.30 -0.88
CA THR A 238 -26.77 -20.56 -0.19
C THR A 238 -27.38 -19.53 0.75
N VAL A 239 -27.00 -19.56 2.03
CA VAL A 239 -27.58 -18.71 3.07
C VAL A 239 -27.01 -17.29 2.98
N LEU A 240 -27.88 -16.29 2.81
CA LEU A 240 -27.52 -14.87 2.78
C LEU A 240 -27.10 -14.33 4.16
N GLY A 241 -26.15 -13.39 4.19
CA GLY A 241 -25.81 -12.61 5.39
C GLY A 241 -26.83 -11.52 5.74
N ASN A 242 -26.55 -10.70 6.77
CA ASN A 242 -27.41 -9.58 7.19
C ASN A 242 -27.32 -8.36 6.23
N THR A 243 -27.75 -8.54 4.98
CA THR A 243 -27.66 -7.50 3.92
C THR A 243 -28.73 -6.42 4.02
N GLY A 244 -29.83 -6.68 4.73
CA GLY A 244 -30.94 -5.74 4.93
C GLY A 244 -30.85 -4.89 6.21
N GLY A 245 -29.71 -4.95 6.92
CA GLY A 245 -29.45 -4.14 8.11
C GLY A 245 -30.36 -4.47 9.29
N LEU A 246 -30.70 -5.75 9.50
CA LEU A 246 -31.52 -6.18 10.64
C LEU A 246 -30.91 -5.73 11.96
N LEU A 247 -31.77 -5.18 12.81
CA LEU A 247 -31.42 -4.63 14.11
C LEU A 247 -32.35 -5.22 15.18
N LYS A 248 -31.79 -5.63 16.32
CA LYS A 248 -32.53 -5.88 17.56
C LYS A 248 -31.92 -5.08 18.69
N THR A 249 -32.75 -4.27 19.34
CA THR A 249 -32.32 -3.38 20.43
C THR A 249 -31.67 -4.22 21.54
N GLY A 250 -30.41 -3.91 21.87
CA GLY A 250 -29.63 -4.60 22.90
C GLY A 250 -29.08 -5.97 22.50
N SER A 251 -28.97 -6.27 21.20
CA SER A 251 -28.38 -7.53 20.71
C SER A 251 -27.76 -7.38 19.32
N SER A 252 -26.68 -8.12 19.03
CA SER A 252 -26.09 -8.19 17.69
C SER A 252 -26.58 -9.44 16.94
N PHE A 253 -26.67 -9.34 15.61
CA PHE A 253 -26.98 -10.48 14.76
C PHE A 253 -25.85 -11.52 14.87
N SER A 254 -26.18 -12.75 15.27
CA SER A 254 -25.22 -13.83 15.48
C SER A 254 -25.12 -14.72 14.24
N HIS A 255 -26.24 -15.34 13.86
CA HIS A 255 -26.35 -16.31 12.77
C HIS A 255 -27.83 -16.57 12.46
N TRP A 256 -28.13 -17.36 11.44
CA TRP A 256 -29.48 -17.83 11.13
C TRP A 256 -29.75 -19.20 11.77
N ASN A 257 -30.98 -19.47 12.20
CA ASN A 257 -31.38 -20.77 12.73
C ASN A 257 -32.75 -21.21 12.20
N THR A 258 -32.96 -22.50 11.97
CA THR A 258 -34.25 -23.03 11.49
C THR A 258 -35.38 -22.97 12.50
N ALA A 259 -35.09 -22.65 13.77
CA ALA A 259 -36.07 -22.42 14.83
C ALA A 259 -35.88 -21.04 15.46
N ALA A 260 -36.98 -20.39 15.84
CA ALA A 260 -36.95 -19.05 16.44
C ALA A 260 -36.26 -19.01 17.81
N ASP A 261 -36.31 -20.10 18.57
CA ASP A 261 -35.69 -20.24 19.90
C ASP A 261 -34.22 -20.70 19.87
N GLY A 262 -33.64 -20.89 18.67
CA GLY A 262 -32.27 -21.34 18.49
C GLY A 262 -32.05 -22.84 18.62
N SER A 263 -33.11 -23.64 18.88
CA SER A 263 -33.00 -25.11 19.03
C SER A 263 -32.82 -25.87 17.71
N GLY A 264 -32.99 -25.18 16.57
CA GLY A 264 -32.86 -25.74 15.23
C GLY A 264 -31.41 -25.80 14.74
N THR A 265 -31.25 -25.99 13.44
CA THR A 265 -29.94 -26.00 12.78
C THR A 265 -29.46 -24.57 12.53
N SER A 266 -28.24 -24.26 12.97
CA SER A 266 -27.61 -22.95 12.75
C SER A 266 -26.86 -22.89 11.41
N TYR A 267 -26.99 -21.76 10.72
CA TYR A 267 -26.33 -21.44 9.46
C TYR A 267 -25.68 -20.06 9.54
N SER A 268 -24.41 -19.98 9.18
CA SER A 268 -23.67 -18.73 8.94
C SER A 268 -23.97 -18.19 7.54
N ALA A 269 -23.53 -16.97 7.24
CA ALA A 269 -23.54 -16.48 5.87
C ALA A 269 -22.67 -17.39 4.98
N ASP A 270 -23.12 -17.61 3.74
CA ASP A 270 -22.49 -18.46 2.72
C ASP A 270 -22.53 -19.97 2.99
N ASP A 271 -23.13 -20.41 4.09
CA ASP A 271 -23.41 -21.84 4.31
C ASP A 271 -24.40 -22.36 3.26
N ASN A 272 -24.27 -23.65 2.94
CA ASN A 272 -25.11 -24.31 1.93
C ASN A 272 -25.96 -25.43 2.55
N PHE A 273 -27.21 -25.58 2.09
CA PHE A 273 -28.05 -26.74 2.44
C PHE A 273 -28.97 -27.17 1.29
N THR A 274 -29.34 -28.46 1.28
CA THR A 274 -30.29 -29.03 0.31
C THR A 274 -31.73 -28.83 0.77
N ILE A 275 -32.57 -28.22 -0.05
CA ILE A 275 -33.97 -27.92 0.31
C ILE A 275 -34.92 -29.08 -0.03
N THR A 276 -35.53 -29.67 1.00
CA THR A 276 -36.48 -30.80 0.87
C THR A 276 -37.90 -30.45 1.32
N ALA A 277 -38.10 -29.23 1.87
CA ALA A 277 -39.36 -28.62 2.26
C ALA A 277 -39.15 -27.09 2.39
N PRO A 278 -40.19 -26.24 2.50
CA PRO A 278 -40.01 -24.81 2.76
C PRO A 278 -39.28 -24.57 4.10
N VAL A 279 -38.30 -23.67 4.11
CA VAL A 279 -37.48 -23.37 5.31
C VAL A 279 -37.64 -21.90 5.70
N THR A 280 -37.86 -21.65 6.99
CA THR A 280 -37.73 -20.30 7.57
C THR A 280 -36.45 -20.21 8.37
N LEU A 281 -35.63 -19.22 8.09
CA LEU A 281 -34.40 -18.91 8.81
C LEU A 281 -34.64 -17.71 9.73
N TYR A 282 -34.59 -17.95 11.03
CA TYR A 282 -34.78 -16.98 12.08
C TYR A 282 -33.43 -16.40 12.51
N ALA A 283 -33.32 -15.07 12.55
CA ALA A 283 -32.13 -14.41 13.08
C ALA A 283 -31.95 -14.80 14.55
N GLN A 284 -30.77 -15.31 14.90
CA GLN A 284 -30.38 -15.49 16.29
C GLN A 284 -29.57 -14.28 16.72
N TRP A 285 -29.86 -13.84 17.93
CA TRP A 285 -29.36 -12.60 18.48
C TRP A 285 -28.50 -12.92 19.67
N THR A 286 -27.25 -12.48 19.65
CA THR A 286 -26.42 -12.52 20.84
C THR A 286 -26.72 -11.27 21.64
N PRO A 287 -27.21 -11.37 22.89
CA PRO A 287 -27.30 -10.22 23.77
C PRO A 287 -25.90 -9.61 23.90
N GLY A 288 -25.75 -8.39 23.43
CA GLY A 288 -24.50 -7.66 23.48
C GLY A 288 -24.79 -6.24 24.00
N PRO A 289 -23.84 -5.59 24.68
CA PRO A 289 -24.01 -4.21 25.13
C PRO A 289 -23.87 -3.20 23.97
N ASP A 290 -24.32 -3.56 22.76
CA ASP A 290 -24.25 -2.70 21.59
C ASP A 290 -25.28 -1.58 21.75
N PHE A 291 -24.76 -0.42 22.10
CA PHE A 291 -25.55 0.79 22.26
C PHE A 291 -25.67 1.45 20.89
N ILE A 292 -26.79 1.22 20.20
CA ILE A 292 -27.12 2.00 19.00
C ILE A 292 -27.76 3.28 19.44
N TRP A 293 -27.04 4.37 19.23
CA TRP A 293 -27.51 5.70 19.55
C TRP A 293 -28.20 6.30 18.33
N ASP A 294 -29.52 6.11 18.25
CA ASP A 294 -30.38 6.73 17.25
C ASP A 294 -31.01 8.00 17.83
N ASN A 295 -30.67 9.16 17.26
CA ASN A 295 -31.45 10.39 17.45
C ASN A 295 -32.47 10.49 16.31
N SER A 296 -33.65 9.95 16.56
CA SER A 296 -34.76 9.84 15.61
C SER A 296 -35.30 11.18 15.05
N ALA A 297 -34.76 12.33 15.47
CA ALA A 297 -35.28 13.66 15.11
C ALA A 297 -34.46 14.44 14.06
N ALA A 298 -33.23 14.06 13.70
CA ALA A 298 -32.37 14.75 12.72
C ALA A 298 -32.18 16.30 12.88
N THR A 299 -32.70 16.94 13.94
CA THR A 299 -32.72 18.41 14.09
C THR A 299 -32.24 18.92 15.46
N GLY A 300 -31.44 18.16 16.19
CA GLY A 300 -30.56 18.73 17.23
C GLY A 300 -31.21 19.18 18.55
N ILE A 301 -32.28 18.56 19.01
CA ILE A 301 -32.76 18.74 20.40
C ILE A 301 -32.98 17.37 21.05
N TRP A 302 -32.30 17.13 22.16
CA TRP A 302 -32.36 15.92 22.97
C TRP A 302 -33.76 15.70 23.53
N SER A 303 -34.34 14.52 23.33
CA SER A 303 -35.58 14.12 24.02
C SER A 303 -35.23 13.19 25.17
N THR A 304 -35.66 13.53 26.39
CA THR A 304 -35.52 12.68 27.59
C THR A 304 -36.41 11.42 27.56
N GLY A 305 -36.98 11.10 26.40
CA GLY A 305 -37.98 10.06 26.20
C GLY A 305 -37.52 8.90 25.32
N ASP A 306 -36.25 8.88 24.87
CA ASP A 306 -35.75 7.76 24.06
C ASP A 306 -35.68 6.48 24.89
N ALA A 307 -36.58 5.54 24.58
CA ALA A 307 -36.76 4.27 25.28
C ALA A 307 -35.65 3.24 25.00
N ASN A 308 -34.64 3.61 24.20
CA ASN A 308 -33.54 2.73 23.81
C ASN A 308 -32.44 2.62 24.89
N TRP A 309 -32.65 3.17 26.11
CA TRP A 309 -31.69 3.09 27.23
C TRP A 309 -32.08 2.17 28.39
N LEU A 310 -31.33 1.08 28.58
CA LEU A 310 -31.34 0.23 29.78
C LEU A 310 -29.92 0.11 30.36
N GLY A 311 -29.47 1.15 31.06
CA GLY A 311 -28.22 1.18 31.83
C GLY A 311 -28.33 2.16 33.00
N ALA A 312 -27.52 2.02 34.05
CA ALA A 312 -27.65 2.84 35.25
C ALA A 312 -26.83 4.15 35.16
N ALA A 313 -27.53 5.26 35.46
CA ALA A 313 -27.05 6.61 35.78
C ALA A 313 -26.61 7.55 34.62
N TRP A 314 -27.58 8.07 33.89
CA TRP A 314 -27.50 9.42 33.29
C TRP A 314 -27.81 10.48 34.35
N VAL A 315 -26.98 11.51 34.47
CA VAL A 315 -27.33 12.75 35.20
C VAL A 315 -27.33 13.90 34.20
N ASN A 316 -28.50 14.18 33.65
CA ASN A 316 -28.71 15.29 32.73
C ASN A 316 -28.81 16.59 33.56
N SER A 317 -27.68 17.27 33.79
CA SER A 317 -27.66 18.52 34.56
C SER A 317 -27.97 19.76 33.70
N CYS A 318 -27.85 19.69 32.36
CA CYS A 318 -28.11 20.79 31.42
C CYS A 318 -28.61 20.29 30.05
N SER A 319 -29.51 21.03 29.40
CA SER A 319 -30.35 20.63 28.26
C SER A 319 -29.66 20.19 26.94
N ASN A 320 -28.32 20.15 26.84
CA ASN A 320 -27.61 19.89 25.57
C ASN A 320 -26.32 19.05 25.70
N ASN A 321 -25.96 18.54 26.88
CA ASN A 321 -24.69 17.82 27.09
C ASN A 321 -24.89 16.29 27.09
N ALA A 322 -23.91 15.55 26.55
CA ALA A 322 -23.87 14.08 26.57
C ALA A 322 -22.91 13.59 27.67
N MET A 323 -23.32 12.62 28.49
CA MET A 323 -22.44 11.98 29.47
C MET A 323 -22.52 10.46 29.36
N PHE A 324 -21.37 9.80 29.18
CA PHE A 324 -21.23 8.33 29.15
C PHE A 324 -20.56 7.83 30.43
N ALA A 325 -21.32 7.65 31.51
CA ALA A 325 -20.74 7.41 32.84
C ALA A 325 -20.47 5.93 33.20
N SER A 326 -21.03 4.96 32.47
CA SER A 326 -21.05 3.54 32.90
C SER A 326 -21.12 2.50 31.77
N VAL A 327 -21.04 2.90 30.50
CA VAL A 327 -21.23 2.00 29.35
C VAL A 327 -19.90 1.31 29.02
N GLY A 328 -19.86 -0.02 29.04
CA GLY A 328 -18.77 -0.81 28.45
C GLY A 328 -19.24 -1.40 27.14
N GLY A 329 -18.34 -1.51 26.15
CA GLY A 329 -18.68 -2.05 24.82
C GLY A 329 -18.57 -1.02 23.68
N ALA A 330 -19.31 -1.24 22.61
CA ALA A 330 -19.33 -0.39 21.42
C ALA A 330 -20.55 0.55 21.40
N ILE A 331 -20.29 1.83 21.17
CA ILE A 331 -21.29 2.85 20.88
C ILE A 331 -21.25 3.07 19.37
N THR A 332 -22.37 2.82 18.70
CA THR A 332 -22.53 3.11 17.27
C THR A 332 -23.35 4.38 17.10
N LEU A 333 -22.79 5.39 16.44
CA LEU A 333 -23.52 6.60 16.06
C LEU A 333 -24.18 6.36 14.70
N ASP A 334 -25.50 6.24 14.68
CA ASP A 334 -26.24 6.07 13.43
C ASP A 334 -27.62 6.76 13.50
N PRO A 335 -27.86 7.86 12.75
CA PRO A 335 -26.89 8.61 11.95
C PRO A 335 -25.90 9.41 12.84
N GLY A 336 -24.99 10.18 12.23
CA GLY A 336 -24.12 11.11 12.99
C GLY A 336 -24.92 12.11 13.85
N ILE A 337 -24.28 12.62 14.91
CA ILE A 337 -24.93 13.40 15.98
C ILE A 337 -24.20 14.72 16.26
N THR A 338 -24.91 15.69 16.85
CA THR A 338 -24.32 16.95 17.36
C THR A 338 -24.75 17.18 18.81
N ALA A 339 -23.79 17.50 19.69
CA ALA A 339 -24.01 17.76 21.11
C ALA A 339 -23.38 19.11 21.54
N GLY A 340 -23.77 19.60 22.73
CA GLY A 340 -23.06 20.65 23.46
C GLY A 340 -21.71 20.13 23.94
N ASP A 341 -21.54 19.84 25.22
CA ASP A 341 -20.35 19.13 25.69
C ASP A 341 -20.58 17.61 25.72
N VAL A 342 -19.53 16.86 25.45
CA VAL A 342 -19.51 15.40 25.56
C VAL A 342 -18.54 15.00 26.66
N ILE A 343 -18.99 14.18 27.60
CA ILE A 343 -18.16 13.65 28.69
C ILE A 343 -18.19 12.13 28.60
N VAL A 344 -17.03 11.50 28.50
CA VAL A 344 -16.86 10.05 28.59
C VAL A 344 -16.22 9.73 29.95
N GLY A 345 -16.93 8.93 30.75
CA GLY A 345 -16.57 8.53 32.10
C GLY A 345 -17.06 9.48 33.21
N ASN A 346 -16.73 9.14 34.45
CA ASN A 346 -17.22 9.80 35.66
C ASN A 346 -16.10 9.92 36.71
N SER A 347 -16.05 11.05 37.43
CA SER A 347 -15.12 11.31 38.54
C SER A 347 -15.26 10.37 39.75
N SER A 348 -16.41 9.70 39.90
CA SER A 348 -16.74 8.92 41.10
C SER A 348 -16.71 7.40 40.92
N VAL A 349 -16.65 6.89 39.68
CA VAL A 349 -16.64 5.46 39.37
C VAL A 349 -15.75 5.18 38.15
N ASN A 350 -14.97 4.10 38.20
CA ASN A 350 -14.19 3.68 37.04
C ASN A 350 -15.17 3.23 35.95
N PHE A 351 -15.09 3.87 34.79
CA PHE A 351 -15.86 3.46 33.62
C PHE A 351 -15.09 2.38 32.85
N PRO A 352 -15.76 1.40 32.21
CA PRO A 352 -15.11 0.37 31.39
C PRO A 352 -14.65 0.90 30.02
N ALA A 353 -13.79 0.16 29.32
CA ALA A 353 -13.35 0.52 27.97
C ALA A 353 -14.54 0.64 27.00
N THR A 354 -14.55 1.71 26.21
CA THR A 354 -15.64 2.06 25.27
C THR A 354 -15.07 2.30 23.89
N SER A 355 -15.72 1.81 22.84
CA SER A 355 -15.39 2.17 21.46
C SER A 355 -16.49 3.01 20.83
N LEU A 356 -16.13 4.06 20.12
CA LEU A 356 -17.05 4.88 19.33
C LEU A 356 -16.86 4.55 17.85
N SER A 357 -17.95 4.15 17.20
CA SER A 357 -17.98 3.74 15.79
C SER A 357 -19.28 4.21 15.14
N GLY A 358 -19.41 4.12 13.81
CA GLY A 358 -20.54 4.67 13.05
C GLY A 358 -20.60 6.21 13.05
N GLY A 359 -21.14 6.82 11.99
CA GLY A 359 -21.47 8.25 11.93
C GLY A 359 -20.33 9.25 12.24
N ASN A 360 -20.68 10.53 12.40
CA ASN A 360 -19.78 11.59 12.86
C ASN A 360 -20.35 12.23 14.14
N LEU A 361 -19.50 12.64 15.09
CA LEU A 361 -19.89 13.40 16.29
C LEU A 361 -19.39 14.84 16.21
N GLY A 362 -20.31 15.81 16.14
CA GLY A 362 -20.02 17.21 16.38
C GLY A 362 -20.23 17.57 17.85
N ALA A 363 -19.29 18.26 18.49
CA ALA A 363 -19.47 18.76 19.86
C ALA A 363 -18.76 20.10 20.10
N SER A 364 -19.12 20.77 21.18
CA SER A 364 -18.40 21.94 21.69
C SER A 364 -17.08 21.51 22.33
N ASN A 365 -17.13 20.63 23.33
CA ASN A 365 -15.95 20.09 23.99
C ASN A 365 -16.10 18.57 24.17
N LEU A 366 -14.98 17.87 24.28
CA LEU A 366 -14.93 16.46 24.67
C LEU A 366 -14.10 16.33 25.94
N THR A 367 -14.64 15.70 26.98
CA THR A 367 -13.91 15.37 28.21
C THR A 367 -13.85 13.86 28.37
N VAL A 368 -12.66 13.29 28.54
CA VAL A 368 -12.46 11.85 28.83
C VAL A 368 -11.89 11.73 30.24
N GLN A 369 -12.63 11.14 31.20
CA GLN A 369 -12.29 11.20 32.64
C GLN A 369 -12.61 9.91 33.41
N GLY A 370 -11.72 9.47 34.30
CA GLY A 370 -11.90 8.30 35.19
C GLY A 370 -12.08 8.67 36.68
N SER A 371 -12.15 7.66 37.57
CA SER A 371 -12.38 7.89 39.01
C SER A 371 -11.16 8.44 39.74
N GLY A 372 -11.41 9.20 40.83
CA GLY A 372 -10.37 9.77 41.69
C GLY A 372 -9.51 8.78 42.49
N SER A 373 -9.71 7.47 42.36
CA SER A 373 -8.99 6.43 43.13
C SER A 373 -7.83 5.77 42.36
N ASN A 374 -7.58 6.14 41.10
CA ASN A 374 -6.48 5.60 40.30
C ASN A 374 -5.17 6.31 40.65
N ASN A 375 -4.66 6.06 41.87
CA ASN A 375 -3.50 6.73 42.44
C ASN A 375 -2.21 5.95 42.09
N GLY A 376 -1.39 6.47 41.19
CA GLY A 376 0.07 6.22 41.17
C GLY A 376 0.63 4.97 40.50
N ASP A 377 -0.16 4.03 39.98
CA ASP A 377 0.38 2.89 39.21
C ASP A 377 0.17 3.11 37.71
N TYR A 378 1.19 2.79 36.89
CA TYR A 378 1.25 2.84 35.42
C TYR A 378 0.24 1.88 34.71
N ALA A 379 -0.98 1.81 35.23
CA ALA A 379 -2.10 0.99 34.77
C ALA A 379 -2.71 1.54 33.48
N PRO A 380 -3.22 0.70 32.56
CA PRO A 380 -4.01 1.19 31.45
C PRO A 380 -5.34 1.72 31.99
N ASN A 381 -5.45 3.03 32.11
CA ASN A 381 -6.72 3.68 32.41
C ASN A 381 -7.80 3.28 31.38
N PRO A 382 -9.10 3.37 31.74
CA PRO A 382 -10.15 3.10 30.79
C PRO A 382 -9.99 3.93 29.52
N THR A 383 -10.19 3.27 28.37
CA THR A 383 -9.86 3.81 27.05
C THR A 383 -11.13 4.08 26.26
N LEU A 384 -11.23 5.29 25.68
CA LEU A 384 -12.15 5.58 24.59
C LEU A 384 -11.43 5.32 23.26
N SER A 385 -11.89 4.33 22.48
CA SER A 385 -11.34 4.04 21.14
C SER A 385 -12.17 4.72 20.06
N LEU A 386 -11.54 5.45 19.14
CA LEU A 386 -12.21 6.18 18.07
C LEU A 386 -12.02 5.52 16.70
N ASN A 387 -13.12 5.02 16.12
CA ASN A 387 -13.20 4.53 14.75
C ASN A 387 -14.00 5.46 13.81
N SER A 388 -14.61 6.51 14.36
CA SER A 388 -15.43 7.51 13.66
C SER A 388 -14.84 8.92 13.76
N ALA A 389 -15.39 9.86 12.98
CA ALA A 389 -14.95 11.27 13.05
C ALA A 389 -15.60 12.01 14.23
N ILE A 390 -14.77 12.71 15.02
CA ILE A 390 -15.18 13.71 16.01
C ILE A 390 -14.69 15.08 15.56
N THR A 391 -15.59 16.06 15.53
CA THR A 391 -15.25 17.47 15.26
C THR A 391 -15.70 18.33 16.44
N LEU A 392 -14.75 19.00 17.08
CA LEU A 392 -14.98 19.86 18.23
C LEU A 392 -14.81 21.33 17.84
N SER A 393 -15.73 22.20 18.26
CA SER A 393 -15.53 23.66 18.14
C SER A 393 -14.63 24.23 19.24
N GLY A 394 -14.38 23.46 20.30
CA GLY A 394 -13.58 23.79 21.48
C GLY A 394 -12.50 22.74 21.75
N ASP A 395 -12.21 22.51 23.03
CA ASP A 395 -11.05 21.74 23.47
C ASP A 395 -11.40 20.25 23.71
N ALA A 396 -10.43 19.36 23.47
CA ALA A 396 -10.46 17.97 23.91
C ALA A 396 -9.67 17.84 25.20
N ALA A 397 -10.36 17.52 26.29
CA ALA A 397 -9.85 17.45 27.64
C ALA A 397 -9.65 15.97 28.06
N ILE A 398 -8.39 15.54 28.18
CA ILE A 398 -8.02 14.16 28.53
C ILE A 398 -7.56 14.15 29.99
N GLY A 399 -8.37 13.57 30.88
CA GLY A 399 -8.12 13.46 32.31
C GLY A 399 -7.52 12.10 32.69
N ARG A 400 -8.03 11.49 33.76
CA ARG A 400 -7.62 10.19 34.33
C ARG A 400 -7.95 8.96 33.47
N ALA A 401 -8.07 9.14 32.16
CA ALA A 401 -8.53 8.16 31.19
C ALA A 401 -7.85 8.34 29.84
N ASN A 402 -7.72 7.25 29.09
CA ASN A 402 -6.96 7.22 27.85
C ASN A 402 -7.87 7.49 26.65
N LEU A 403 -7.39 8.25 25.70
CA LEU A 403 -8.01 8.42 24.39
C LEU A 403 -7.15 7.70 23.35
N ALA A 404 -7.69 6.65 22.74
CA ALA A 404 -7.06 5.92 21.66
C ALA A 404 -7.74 6.23 20.34
N VAL A 405 -6.97 6.61 19.32
CA VAL A 405 -7.48 6.79 17.95
C VAL A 405 -7.02 5.59 17.12
N THR A 406 -8.00 4.82 16.63
CA THR A 406 -7.80 3.48 16.03
C THR A 406 -8.35 3.37 14.60
N GLY A 407 -8.65 4.51 13.97
CA GLY A 407 -9.03 4.57 12.55
C GLY A 407 -9.82 5.84 12.17
N GLY A 408 -10.41 6.53 13.15
CA GLY A 408 -11.18 7.77 12.93
C GLY A 408 -10.35 9.05 12.84
N THR A 409 -11.05 10.19 12.76
CA THR A 409 -10.43 11.53 12.83
C THR A 409 -10.92 12.29 14.05
N LEU A 410 -10.02 12.91 14.82
CA LEU A 410 -10.37 13.85 15.88
C LEU A 410 -9.87 15.23 15.52
N THR A 411 -10.77 16.19 15.31
CA THR A 411 -10.41 17.60 15.10
C THR A 411 -10.85 18.40 16.32
N ALA A 412 -9.90 19.08 16.96
CA ALA A 412 -10.15 19.93 18.13
C ALA A 412 -9.40 21.25 18.01
N ASN A 413 -9.90 22.29 18.70
CA ASN A 413 -9.16 23.54 18.82
C ASN A 413 -7.83 23.30 19.54
N ARG A 414 -7.86 22.57 20.64
CA ARG A 414 -6.68 22.26 21.46
C ARG A 414 -6.89 20.95 22.19
N ILE A 415 -5.82 20.23 22.48
CA ILE A 415 -5.85 19.04 23.33
C ILE A 415 -5.21 19.41 24.66
N ILE A 416 -5.90 19.18 25.77
CA ILE A 416 -5.46 19.57 27.10
C ILE A 416 -5.52 18.39 28.06
N SER A 417 -4.58 18.32 29.00
CA SER A 417 -4.74 17.46 30.18
C SER A 417 -5.76 18.07 31.16
N ASN A 418 -6.69 17.26 31.69
CA ASN A 418 -7.80 17.71 32.55
C ASN A 418 -7.76 17.15 33.98
N SER A 419 -6.57 16.89 34.55
CA SER A 419 -6.48 16.38 35.93
C SER A 419 -6.30 17.51 36.96
N ALA A 420 -7.10 17.47 38.03
CA ALA A 420 -6.97 18.33 39.21
C ALA A 420 -6.07 17.74 40.32
N SER A 421 -5.50 16.54 40.11
CA SER A 421 -4.68 15.78 41.07
C SER A 421 -3.56 14.98 40.37
N ALA A 422 -2.73 14.28 41.15
CA ALA A 422 -1.44 13.66 40.77
C ALA A 422 -1.46 12.47 39.78
N ASP A 423 -2.33 12.49 38.75
CA ASP A 423 -2.74 11.26 38.06
C ASP A 423 -2.73 11.36 36.52
N TRP A 424 -2.61 10.18 35.87
CA TRP A 424 -2.17 9.99 34.48
C TRP A 424 -3.27 10.10 33.42
N GLY A 425 -3.00 10.81 32.32
CA GLY A 425 -3.82 10.83 31.10
C GLY A 425 -3.00 10.58 29.84
N MET A 426 -3.51 9.76 28.91
CA MET A 426 -2.79 9.40 27.67
C MET A 426 -3.61 9.69 26.42
N LEU A 427 -2.97 10.26 25.41
CA LEU A 427 -3.44 10.26 24.03
C LEU A 427 -2.58 9.30 23.21
N ALA A 428 -3.17 8.21 22.73
CA ALA A 428 -2.51 7.25 21.85
C ALA A 428 -3.12 7.29 20.45
N ILE A 429 -2.30 7.54 19.44
CA ILE A 429 -2.72 7.59 18.04
C ILE A 429 -2.18 6.35 17.34
N GLN A 430 -2.98 5.29 17.38
CA GLN A 430 -2.64 3.98 16.82
C GLN A 430 -2.79 3.98 15.29
N SER A 431 -3.88 4.57 14.81
CA SER A 431 -4.15 4.84 13.40
C SER A 431 -5.12 6.01 13.27
N GLY A 432 -5.39 6.49 12.06
CA GLY A 432 -6.23 7.68 11.85
C GLY A 432 -5.49 9.00 12.06
N THR A 433 -6.23 10.09 12.28
CA THR A 433 -5.66 11.45 12.34
C THR A 433 -6.23 12.26 13.49
N VAL A 434 -5.37 12.93 14.24
CA VAL A 434 -5.73 13.90 15.25
C VAL A 434 -5.23 15.27 14.83
N THR A 435 -6.12 16.27 14.75
CA THR A 435 -5.77 17.65 14.44
C THR A 435 -6.06 18.53 15.65
N ALA A 436 -5.03 19.18 16.18
CA ALA A 436 -5.10 20.13 17.30
C ALA A 436 -4.61 21.50 16.83
N THR A 437 -5.53 22.38 16.41
CA THR A 437 -5.17 23.61 15.69
C THR A 437 -4.36 24.62 16.51
N ASN A 438 -4.51 24.59 17.84
CA ASN A 438 -3.88 25.49 18.80
C ASN A 438 -3.00 24.75 19.82
N GLY A 439 -2.51 23.57 19.43
CA GLY A 439 -1.50 22.84 20.20
C GLY A 439 -2.03 21.68 21.03
N VAL A 440 -1.07 20.92 21.56
CA VAL A 440 -1.29 19.89 22.59
C VAL A 440 -0.61 20.38 23.88
N ASP A 441 -1.39 20.54 24.94
CA ASP A 441 -0.97 21.02 26.26
C ASP A 441 -1.18 19.92 27.32
N GLY A 442 -0.16 19.09 27.53
CA GLY A 442 -0.10 18.21 28.68
C GLY A 442 0.28 19.02 29.93
N SER A 443 -0.69 19.37 30.77
CA SER A 443 -0.59 19.93 32.12
C SER A 443 -0.97 21.40 32.29
N VAL A 444 -2.05 21.62 33.04
CA VAL A 444 -2.50 22.94 33.49
C VAL A 444 -2.63 23.04 35.01
N HIS A 445 -2.33 21.98 35.78
CA HIS A 445 -2.50 21.99 37.24
C HIS A 445 -1.52 21.07 38.00
N THR A 446 -1.31 21.40 39.27
CA THR A 446 -0.44 20.74 40.25
C THR A 446 -0.49 19.20 40.19
N ALA A 447 0.66 18.58 39.91
CA ALA A 447 0.98 17.14 39.95
C ALA A 447 0.48 16.22 38.80
N ALA A 448 -0.12 16.71 37.72
CA ALA A 448 -0.63 15.82 36.66
C ALA A 448 0.45 15.29 35.68
N THR A 449 0.43 13.98 35.37
CA THR A 449 1.27 13.32 34.34
C THR A 449 0.50 13.16 33.01
N PHE A 450 1.18 13.36 31.87
CA PHE A 450 0.57 13.24 30.53
C PHE A 450 1.50 12.52 29.55
N GLN A 451 0.91 11.65 28.74
CA GLN A 451 1.62 10.89 27.72
C GLN A 451 0.97 11.05 26.35
N LEU A 452 1.81 11.30 25.34
CA LEU A 452 1.41 11.34 23.95
C LEU A 452 2.15 10.24 23.19
N GLU A 453 1.40 9.36 22.52
CA GLU A 453 1.96 8.23 21.77
C GLU A 453 1.55 8.24 20.30
N LEU A 454 2.52 8.05 19.41
CA LEU A 454 2.37 8.04 17.96
C LEU A 454 2.77 6.65 17.42
N HIS A 455 1.83 5.70 17.39
CA HIS A 455 2.07 4.28 17.04
C HIS A 455 1.79 3.90 15.58
N GLY A 456 1.39 4.87 14.75
CA GLY A 456 1.14 4.65 13.33
C GLY A 456 0.21 5.67 12.68
N GLY A 457 -0.67 6.31 13.46
CA GLY A 457 -1.51 7.41 12.98
C GLY A 457 -0.78 8.75 12.94
N ALA A 458 -1.52 9.81 12.58
CA ALA A 458 -0.98 11.15 12.40
C ALA A 458 -1.49 12.14 13.45
N LEU A 459 -0.59 12.95 14.03
CA LEU A 459 -0.91 14.15 14.79
C LEU A 459 -0.57 15.39 13.98
N GLU A 460 -1.56 16.22 13.69
CA GLU A 460 -1.41 17.54 13.10
C GLU A 460 -1.55 18.61 14.19
N THR A 461 -0.47 19.35 14.49
CA THR A 461 -0.48 20.35 15.56
C THR A 461 0.47 21.52 15.31
N SER A 462 0.18 22.68 15.90
CA SER A 462 1.03 23.87 15.82
C SER A 462 2.16 23.89 16.85
N LEU A 463 2.00 23.12 17.94
CA LEU A 463 3.00 22.92 19.00
C LEU A 463 2.63 21.75 19.92
N ILE A 464 3.60 21.25 20.65
CA ILE A 464 3.43 20.30 21.77
C ILE A 464 4.12 20.88 23.00
N ARG A 465 3.36 21.07 24.07
CA ARG A 465 3.86 21.42 25.41
C ARG A 465 3.44 20.34 26.37
N VAL A 466 4.40 19.63 26.96
CA VAL A 466 4.14 18.70 28.07
C VAL A 466 4.91 19.20 29.29
N ALA A 467 4.22 19.53 30.37
CA ALA A 467 4.77 20.33 31.47
C ALA A 467 4.42 19.79 32.85
N ASN A 468 5.18 20.19 33.87
CA ASN A 468 4.63 20.55 35.18
C ASN A 468 4.72 22.09 35.29
N ARG A 469 3.60 22.80 35.43
CA ARG A 469 3.60 24.28 35.57
C ARG A 469 3.95 24.78 36.98
N ASP A 470 4.08 23.89 37.96
CA ASP A 470 4.48 24.27 39.32
C ASP A 470 5.96 23.98 39.55
N LEU A 471 6.80 24.96 39.20
CA LEU A 471 8.26 24.89 39.30
C LEU A 471 8.78 24.82 40.76
N ASN A 472 7.90 24.93 41.76
CA ASN A 472 8.29 25.16 43.16
C ASN A 472 7.78 24.11 44.17
N ALA A 473 7.09 23.06 43.72
CA ALA A 473 6.65 21.98 44.61
C ALA A 473 6.84 20.62 43.94
N PRO A 474 7.78 19.78 44.41
CA PRO A 474 7.67 18.35 44.14
C PRO A 474 6.30 17.92 44.66
N GLY A 475 5.47 17.32 43.81
CA GLY A 475 4.26 16.65 44.28
C GLY A 475 4.63 15.65 45.39
N PRO A 476 3.67 15.27 46.26
CA PRO A 476 3.91 14.38 47.40
C PRO A 476 4.61 13.05 47.05
N ASP A 477 4.62 12.67 45.76
CA ASP A 477 5.12 11.39 45.27
C ASP A 477 6.42 11.50 44.41
N GLY A 478 6.95 12.71 44.18
CA GLY A 478 8.21 12.91 43.43
C GLY A 478 8.21 12.55 41.93
N ASN A 479 7.11 12.02 41.37
CA ASN A 479 7.01 11.63 39.95
C ASN A 479 6.26 12.69 39.12
N ASN A 480 7.01 13.47 38.34
CA ASN A 480 6.48 14.44 37.36
C ASN A 480 6.75 13.93 35.94
N ASP A 481 6.05 12.86 35.55
CA ASP A 481 6.32 12.14 34.30
C ASP A 481 5.59 12.76 33.09
N ALA A 482 6.33 13.18 32.06
CA ALA A 482 5.84 13.84 30.85
C ALA A 482 6.51 13.23 29.61
N HIS A 483 5.81 12.34 28.91
CA HIS A 483 6.39 11.50 27.86
C HIS A 483 5.78 11.77 26.49
N LEU A 484 6.64 11.89 25.47
CA LEU A 484 6.27 11.81 24.05
C LEU A 484 6.92 10.57 23.46
N ILE A 485 6.13 9.69 22.86
CA ILE A 485 6.62 8.41 22.33
C ILE A 485 6.29 8.31 20.85
N TRP A 486 7.31 8.10 20.03
CA TRP A 486 7.20 7.71 18.64
C TRP A 486 7.41 6.22 18.47
N ASN A 487 6.49 5.59 17.75
CA ASN A 487 6.59 4.20 17.32
C ASN A 487 5.95 4.06 15.93
N GLY A 488 6.45 4.85 14.97
CA GLY A 488 6.02 4.81 13.56
C GLY A 488 4.93 5.80 13.16
N GLY A 489 4.31 6.52 14.10
CA GLY A 489 3.32 7.57 13.79
C GLY A 489 3.93 8.86 13.23
N THR A 490 3.11 9.64 12.52
CA THR A 490 3.53 10.91 11.91
C THR A 490 3.15 12.10 12.78
N LEU A 491 4.12 12.98 13.06
CA LEU A 491 3.85 14.32 13.56
C LEU A 491 3.95 15.31 12.39
N LYS A 492 2.88 16.05 12.14
CA LYS A 492 2.79 17.00 11.05
C LYS A 492 2.57 18.41 11.58
N ALA A 493 3.45 19.33 11.20
CA ALA A 493 3.33 20.72 11.61
C ALA A 493 2.19 21.43 10.88
N ILE A 494 1.43 22.25 11.60
CA ILE A 494 0.42 23.16 11.04
C ILE A 494 0.58 24.55 11.64
N GLY A 495 -0.08 25.56 11.05
CA GLY A 495 -0.01 26.94 11.52
C GLY A 495 1.23 27.70 11.02
N ALA A 496 1.87 28.47 11.90
CA ALA A 496 3.05 29.29 11.60
C ALA A 496 4.36 28.54 11.93
N ASP A 497 5.48 29.07 11.45
CA ASP A 497 6.82 28.62 11.86
C ASP A 497 6.98 28.70 13.38
N ASN A 498 7.71 27.75 13.98
CA ASN A 498 7.81 27.61 15.43
C ASN A 498 9.18 27.10 15.89
N ASP A 499 9.96 28.01 16.48
CA ASP A 499 11.30 27.72 17.02
C ASP A 499 11.30 26.94 18.35
N ASN A 500 10.11 26.58 18.85
CA ASN A 500 9.96 25.77 20.06
C ASN A 500 8.76 24.83 19.88
N PHE A 501 8.82 24.00 18.84
CA PHE A 501 7.70 23.17 18.39
C PHE A 501 7.35 22.07 19.39
N ILE A 502 8.36 21.52 20.07
CA ILE A 502 8.20 20.57 21.17
C ILE A 502 8.93 21.11 22.39
N THR A 503 8.18 21.30 23.47
CA THR A 503 8.73 21.71 24.77
C THR A 503 8.31 20.72 25.84
N LEU A 504 9.31 20.24 26.60
CA LEU A 504 9.11 19.53 27.86
C LEU A 504 9.54 20.47 29.00
N TYR A 505 8.70 20.70 30.01
CA TYR A 505 9.00 21.60 31.14
C TYR A 505 9.33 20.83 32.44
N GLY A 506 10.50 21.11 33.06
CA GLY A 506 10.92 20.60 34.37
C GLY A 506 12.25 21.20 34.89
N ASP A 507 12.56 20.97 36.17
CA ASP A 507 13.79 21.45 36.84
C ASP A 507 15.02 20.71 36.30
N GLY A 508 15.70 21.32 35.33
CA GLY A 508 16.86 20.76 34.65
C GLY A 508 16.49 19.74 33.57
N ALA A 509 16.19 20.23 32.37
CA ALA A 509 16.10 19.45 31.12
C ALA A 509 17.48 18.82 30.77
N ASN A 510 17.90 17.85 31.56
CA ASN A 510 19.15 17.11 31.41
C ASN A 510 18.85 15.78 30.71
N GLU A 511 19.76 15.32 29.86
CA GLU A 511 19.72 14.07 29.07
C GLU A 511 19.45 12.81 29.91
N THR A 512 19.45 12.93 31.24
CA THR A 512 19.44 11.83 32.20
C THR A 512 18.16 11.69 33.01
N ASN A 513 17.12 12.51 32.78
CA ASN A 513 15.86 12.39 33.52
C ASN A 513 14.86 11.50 32.73
N PRO A 514 14.74 10.19 33.04
CA PRO A 514 13.87 9.27 32.30
C PRO A 514 12.39 9.62 32.43
N ASN A 515 12.04 10.45 33.40
CA ASN A 515 10.68 10.90 33.70
C ASN A 515 10.21 12.01 32.74
N GLN A 516 11.09 12.61 31.93
CA GLN A 516 10.74 13.70 31.01
C GLN A 516 11.47 13.53 29.69
N ALA A 517 10.90 12.70 28.81
CA ALA A 517 11.63 12.20 27.66
C ALA A 517 10.76 12.11 26.40
N THR A 518 11.43 12.32 25.26
CA THR A 518 10.88 12.06 23.94
C THR A 518 11.54 10.78 23.41
N TYR A 519 10.82 9.66 23.41
CA TYR A 519 11.37 8.36 23.02
C TYR A 519 11.06 8.00 21.56
N VAL A 520 12.03 7.42 20.87
CA VAL A 520 11.92 6.84 19.53
C VAL A 520 12.04 5.33 19.64
N GLN A 521 10.91 4.63 19.65
CA GLN A 521 10.84 3.17 19.67
C GLN A 521 11.15 2.58 18.29
N SER A 522 11.10 1.26 18.17
CA SER A 522 11.49 0.50 16.98
C SER A 522 10.78 0.93 15.69
N GLY A 523 9.55 1.44 15.76
CA GLY A 523 8.83 2.00 14.60
C GLY A 523 9.43 3.31 14.05
N GLY A 524 10.30 3.99 14.80
CA GLY A 524 10.95 5.24 14.39
C GLY A 524 10.05 6.47 14.52
N ALA A 525 10.64 7.65 14.31
CA ALA A 525 9.96 8.93 14.30
C ALA A 525 9.73 9.41 12.86
N ILE A 526 8.50 9.83 12.54
CA ILE A 526 8.18 10.49 11.27
C ILE A 526 7.74 11.91 11.59
N ILE A 527 8.48 12.90 11.06
CA ILE A 527 8.22 14.33 11.27
C ILE A 527 8.05 14.99 9.92
N ASP A 528 6.82 15.42 9.63
CA ASP A 528 6.45 16.20 8.45
C ASP A 528 6.38 17.68 8.82
N THR A 529 7.29 18.48 8.26
CA THR A 529 7.28 19.92 8.49
C THR A 529 6.18 20.63 7.74
N ASN A 530 5.55 20.00 6.74
CA ASN A 530 4.43 20.58 5.98
C ASN A 530 4.70 22.00 5.47
N GLY A 531 5.95 22.25 5.04
CA GLY A 531 6.42 23.55 4.58
C GLY A 531 6.74 24.58 5.67
N LYS A 532 6.75 24.21 6.96
CA LYS A 532 7.04 25.08 8.11
C LYS A 532 8.46 24.91 8.61
N ASN A 533 9.04 25.97 9.16
CA ASN A 533 10.27 25.87 9.92
C ASN A 533 9.93 25.56 11.38
N ILE A 534 10.42 24.42 11.88
CA ILE A 534 10.20 23.98 13.25
C ILE A 534 11.51 23.62 13.93
N THR A 535 11.62 23.93 15.21
CA THR A 535 12.78 23.54 16.03
C THR A 535 12.33 22.65 17.19
N ILE A 536 13.00 21.51 17.34
CA ILE A 536 12.84 20.61 18.48
C ILE A 536 14.08 20.78 19.35
N THR A 537 13.86 21.32 20.55
CA THR A 537 14.93 21.61 21.50
C THR A 537 15.29 20.41 22.37
N GLN A 538 14.35 19.48 22.50
CA GLN A 538 14.51 18.28 23.32
C GLN A 538 15.24 17.17 22.56
N PRO A 539 16.16 16.44 23.20
CA PRO A 539 16.72 15.19 22.67
C PRO A 539 15.65 14.17 22.27
N LEU A 540 15.87 13.48 21.14
CA LEU A 540 15.09 12.30 20.76
C LEU A 540 15.84 11.04 21.25
N LEU A 541 15.31 10.35 22.24
CA LEU A 541 16.02 9.30 22.97
C LEU A 541 15.64 7.90 22.50
N ALA A 542 16.60 6.97 22.47
CA ALA A 542 16.29 5.55 22.40
C ALA A 542 15.67 5.08 23.74
N PRO A 543 14.70 4.15 23.72
CA PRO A 543 14.30 3.44 24.94
C PRO A 543 15.47 2.64 25.52
N THR A 544 15.60 2.65 26.85
CA THR A 544 16.64 1.93 27.61
C THR A 544 16.15 0.58 28.13
N ASP A 545 17.03 -0.23 28.73
CA ASP A 545 16.73 -1.51 29.39
C ASP A 545 15.96 -2.53 28.51
N ASN A 546 15.24 -3.47 29.15
CA ASN A 546 14.41 -4.44 28.46
C ASN A 546 12.93 -4.02 28.45
N GLY A 547 12.25 -4.18 27.32
CA GLY A 547 10.81 -4.01 27.20
C GLY A 547 10.06 -5.34 27.26
N VAL A 548 8.79 -5.32 27.69
CA VAL A 548 7.87 -6.44 27.61
C VAL A 548 7.57 -6.74 26.14
N THR A 549 7.87 -7.95 25.69
CA THR A 549 7.63 -8.39 24.31
C THR A 549 6.32 -9.16 24.19
N THR A 550 6.03 -10.03 25.16
CA THR A 550 4.81 -10.84 25.18
C THR A 550 4.29 -11.02 26.59
N ILE A 551 2.97 -11.06 26.70
CA ILE A 551 2.26 -11.46 27.91
C ILE A 551 1.41 -12.68 27.55
N SER A 552 1.71 -13.81 28.17
CA SER A 552 0.90 -15.02 28.01
C SER A 552 -0.09 -15.16 29.17
N VAL A 553 -1.29 -15.64 28.87
CA VAL A 553 -2.33 -15.94 29.85
C VAL A 553 -2.68 -17.44 29.75
N THR A 554 -2.62 -18.16 30.88
CA THR A 554 -2.87 -19.61 30.89
C THR A 554 -4.34 -19.92 31.09
N ASP A 555 -5.03 -19.14 31.93
CA ASP A 555 -6.47 -19.21 32.14
C ASP A 555 -7.08 -17.84 31.84
N GLY A 556 -7.90 -17.77 30.79
CA GLY A 556 -8.54 -16.53 30.33
C GLY A 556 -9.70 -16.05 31.21
N GLY A 557 -10.08 -16.81 32.25
CA GLY A 557 -11.26 -16.53 33.06
C GLY A 557 -12.56 -16.73 32.30
N SER A 558 -13.67 -16.20 32.83
CA SER A 558 -15.02 -16.24 32.23
C SER A 558 -15.94 -15.21 32.89
N GLY A 559 -17.02 -14.84 32.19
CA GLY A 559 -18.06 -13.94 32.68
C GLY A 559 -17.76 -12.47 32.44
N TYR A 560 -16.74 -12.13 31.64
CA TYR A 560 -16.46 -10.73 31.33
C TYR A 560 -17.59 -10.17 30.46
N VAL A 561 -18.09 -8.99 30.79
CA VAL A 561 -19.07 -8.25 29.97
C VAL A 561 -18.39 -7.16 29.12
N ALA A 562 -17.12 -6.88 29.40
CA ALA A 562 -16.23 -6.02 28.63
C ALA A 562 -14.77 -6.38 28.92
N ALA A 563 -13.83 -5.90 28.10
CA ALA A 563 -12.40 -6.09 28.35
C ALA A 563 -11.99 -5.50 29.71
N PRO A 564 -11.27 -6.25 30.56
CA PRO A 564 -10.72 -5.69 31.79
C PRO A 564 -9.52 -4.79 31.49
N ILE A 565 -9.27 -3.87 32.41
CA ILE A 565 -8.02 -3.11 32.48
C ILE A 565 -6.91 -4.04 33.01
N LEU A 566 -5.77 -4.10 32.31
CA LEU A 566 -4.61 -4.93 32.66
C LEU A 566 -3.46 -4.09 33.20
N THR A 567 -3.35 -3.92 34.51
CA THR A 567 -2.21 -3.22 35.12
C THR A 567 -1.01 -4.13 35.21
N ILE A 568 0.08 -3.79 34.51
CA ILE A 568 1.35 -4.52 34.56
C ILE A 568 2.19 -3.97 35.70
N SER A 569 2.59 -4.81 36.64
CA SER A 569 3.39 -4.41 37.81
C SER A 569 4.36 -5.50 38.27
N GLY A 570 5.20 -5.16 39.25
CA GLY A 570 6.32 -5.98 39.71
C GLY A 570 7.57 -5.80 38.85
N GLY A 571 8.65 -6.49 39.22
CA GLY A 571 9.97 -6.26 38.63
C GLY A 571 10.61 -4.92 39.05
N THR A 572 11.55 -4.43 38.25
CA THR A 572 12.17 -3.11 38.42
C THR A 572 12.11 -2.34 37.10
N GLY A 573 11.14 -1.43 36.97
CA GLY A 573 10.84 -0.70 35.74
C GLY A 573 9.37 -0.29 35.64
N SER A 574 8.99 0.39 34.57
CA SER A 574 7.61 0.85 34.33
C SER A 574 7.32 1.13 32.84
N GLY A 575 6.07 1.49 32.53
CA GLY A 575 5.68 2.00 31.21
C GLY A 575 5.21 0.97 30.18
N ALA A 576 5.16 -0.32 30.53
CA ALA A 576 4.51 -1.30 29.67
C ALA A 576 2.99 -1.12 29.75
N THR A 577 2.33 -1.10 28.59
CA THR A 577 0.87 -1.08 28.48
C THR A 577 0.41 -2.25 27.63
N ALA A 578 -0.78 -2.77 27.91
CA ALA A 578 -1.35 -3.87 27.14
C ALA A 578 -2.89 -3.81 27.13
N ILE A 579 -3.48 -4.40 26.09
CA ILE A 579 -4.92 -4.58 25.94
C ILE A 579 -5.28 -6.08 25.98
N ALA A 580 -6.42 -6.39 26.61
CA ALA A 580 -6.98 -7.74 26.61
C ALA A 580 -7.79 -7.96 25.32
N ASN A 581 -7.42 -8.97 24.54
CA ASN A 581 -8.19 -9.40 23.37
C ASN A 581 -9.25 -10.39 23.84
N MET A 582 -10.50 -9.94 23.86
CA MET A 582 -11.62 -10.72 24.39
C MET A 582 -12.14 -11.70 23.34
N VAL A 583 -12.51 -12.91 23.78
CA VAL A 583 -13.18 -13.94 22.97
C VAL A 583 -14.36 -14.49 23.76
N ASP A 584 -15.31 -15.15 23.08
CA ASP A 584 -16.41 -15.85 23.74
C ASP A 584 -15.87 -16.85 24.79
N ASP A 585 -16.46 -16.83 25.99
CA ASP A 585 -16.10 -17.77 27.05
C ASP A 585 -16.77 -19.15 26.93
N GLY A 586 -17.57 -19.35 25.88
CA GLY A 586 -18.22 -20.62 25.55
C GLY A 586 -19.45 -20.90 26.40
N THR A 587 -19.91 -19.96 27.23
CA THR A 587 -21.10 -20.13 28.06
C THR A 587 -22.41 -19.87 27.32
N GLY A 588 -22.35 -19.26 26.13
CA GLY A 588 -23.52 -18.88 25.33
C GLY A 588 -24.33 -17.72 25.91
N ASN A 589 -23.83 -17.05 26.97
CA ASN A 589 -24.53 -15.96 27.66
C ASN A 589 -24.11 -14.55 27.19
N GLY A 590 -23.36 -14.45 26.09
CA GLY A 590 -22.78 -13.18 25.63
C GLY A 590 -21.66 -12.65 26.54
N THR A 591 -21.05 -13.53 27.34
CA THR A 591 -19.90 -13.22 28.18
C THR A 591 -18.59 -13.66 27.54
N PHE A 592 -17.51 -13.01 27.94
CA PHE A 592 -16.19 -13.13 27.33
C PHE A 592 -15.16 -13.69 28.31
N ARG A 593 -14.01 -14.08 27.75
CA ARG A 593 -12.76 -14.39 28.44
C ARG A 593 -11.59 -13.72 27.73
N ILE A 594 -10.46 -13.58 28.39
CA ILE A 594 -9.23 -13.09 27.74
C ILE A 594 -8.67 -14.22 26.87
N GLY A 595 -8.72 -14.03 25.54
CA GLY A 595 -8.15 -14.99 24.59
C GLY A 595 -6.65 -14.77 24.36
N SER A 596 -6.22 -13.52 24.34
CA SER A 596 -4.80 -13.13 24.26
C SER A 596 -4.60 -11.71 24.80
N ILE A 597 -3.35 -11.29 24.93
CA ILE A 597 -2.98 -9.95 25.40
C ILE A 597 -2.04 -9.33 24.36
N THR A 598 -2.39 -8.14 23.87
CA THR A 598 -1.53 -7.36 22.97
C THR A 598 -0.78 -6.31 23.79
N VAL A 599 0.55 -6.35 23.76
CA VAL A 599 1.39 -5.30 24.35
C VAL A 599 1.33 -4.07 23.44
N THR A 600 0.88 -2.94 23.98
CA THR A 600 0.74 -1.66 23.27
C THR A 600 1.91 -0.71 23.51
N SER A 601 2.65 -0.90 24.61
CA SER A 601 3.96 -0.28 24.86
C SER A 601 4.81 -1.28 25.62
N ALA A 602 6.07 -1.43 25.24
CA ALA A 602 6.98 -2.38 25.87
C ALA A 602 7.47 -1.92 27.25
N GLY A 603 7.45 -0.60 27.53
CA GLY A 603 8.04 -0.04 28.76
C GLY A 603 9.55 -0.24 28.87
N SER A 604 10.10 0.05 30.06
CA SER A 604 11.54 -0.08 30.37
C SER A 604 11.72 -0.80 31.71
N TYR A 605 12.33 -1.97 31.68
CA TYR A 605 12.50 -2.87 32.82
C TYR A 605 13.93 -3.42 32.91
N THR A 606 14.59 -3.18 34.04
CA THR A 606 15.85 -3.84 34.41
C THR A 606 15.61 -5.24 34.98
N ALA A 607 14.45 -5.48 35.57
CA ALA A 607 13.93 -6.81 35.91
C ALA A 607 12.48 -6.93 35.44
N ALA A 608 12.15 -8.06 34.81
CA ALA A 608 10.86 -8.28 34.18
C ALA A 608 9.69 -8.10 35.17
N PRO A 609 8.54 -7.58 34.70
CA PRO A 609 7.32 -7.55 35.50
C PRO A 609 6.91 -8.95 35.95
N THR A 610 6.16 -9.01 37.05
CA THR A 610 5.76 -10.30 37.65
C THR A 610 4.25 -10.46 37.82
N THR A 611 3.47 -9.39 37.64
CA THR A 611 2.06 -9.40 38.04
C THR A 611 1.19 -8.63 37.05
N ILE A 612 -0.02 -9.13 36.82
CA ILE A 612 -1.11 -8.41 36.16
C ILE A 612 -2.26 -8.28 37.14
N THR A 613 -2.65 -7.05 37.44
CA THR A 613 -3.87 -6.75 38.18
C THR A 613 -4.98 -6.43 37.20
N GLN A 614 -6.13 -7.11 37.35
CA GLN A 614 -7.29 -6.91 36.49
C GLN A 614 -8.33 -6.05 37.21
N THR A 615 -8.77 -4.97 36.56
CA THR A 615 -9.78 -4.07 37.12
C THR A 615 -10.93 -3.88 36.13
N GLY A 616 -12.17 -3.91 36.61
CA GLY A 616 -13.36 -3.80 35.76
C GLY A 616 -13.66 -5.09 34.98
N GLY A 617 -14.38 -4.97 33.86
CA GLY A 617 -14.74 -6.09 32.99
C GLY A 617 -15.85 -7.02 33.49
N GLY A 618 -16.20 -6.97 34.78
CA GLY A 618 -17.38 -7.65 35.35
C GLY A 618 -17.30 -9.17 35.44
N ALA A 619 -16.08 -9.74 35.38
CA ALA A 619 -15.88 -11.18 35.37
C ALA A 619 -16.46 -11.90 36.59
N SER A 620 -17.10 -13.05 36.35
CA SER A 620 -17.43 -14.00 37.41
C SER A 620 -16.21 -14.81 37.84
N THR A 621 -15.23 -15.00 36.96
CA THR A 621 -13.96 -15.63 37.27
C THR A 621 -12.84 -14.90 36.54
N ALA A 622 -11.96 -14.26 37.31
CA ALA A 622 -10.86 -13.48 36.73
C ALA A 622 -9.81 -14.38 36.08
N ALA A 623 -9.20 -13.91 34.99
CA ALA A 623 -8.11 -14.58 34.31
C ALA A 623 -6.89 -14.77 35.24
N SER A 624 -6.05 -15.77 34.98
CA SER A 624 -4.89 -16.06 35.82
C SER A 624 -3.76 -16.77 35.04
N GLY A 625 -2.64 -17.00 35.72
CA GLY A 625 -1.48 -17.66 35.11
C GLY A 625 -0.76 -16.78 34.08
N PHE A 626 -0.59 -15.50 34.40
CA PHE A 626 0.13 -14.55 33.55
C PHE A 626 1.64 -14.79 33.61
N SER A 627 2.31 -14.71 32.46
CA SER A 627 3.77 -14.75 32.37
C SER A 627 4.29 -13.73 31.35
N PHE A 628 5.47 -13.19 31.63
CA PHE A 628 6.10 -12.13 30.84
C PHE A 628 7.33 -12.66 30.11
N SER A 629 7.51 -12.22 28.87
CA SER A 629 8.81 -12.23 28.20
C SER A 629 9.28 -10.80 28.03
N THR A 630 10.56 -10.57 28.24
CA THR A 630 11.22 -9.28 28.00
C THR A 630 12.43 -9.45 27.09
N ALA A 631 12.74 -8.41 26.32
CA ALA A 631 13.93 -8.34 25.49
C ALA A 631 14.49 -6.92 25.52
N ALA A 632 15.77 -6.75 25.17
CA ALA A 632 16.38 -5.43 25.08
C ALA A 632 15.54 -4.53 24.17
N ASN A 633 15.24 -3.33 24.67
CA ASN A 633 14.53 -2.34 23.89
C ASN A 633 15.34 -1.99 22.64
N THR A 634 14.62 -1.81 21.52
CA THR A 634 15.19 -1.42 20.24
C THR A 634 14.66 -0.05 19.85
N SER A 635 15.48 0.73 19.14
CA SER A 635 15.13 2.07 18.69
C SER A 635 15.13 2.13 17.16
N GLY A 636 14.17 2.86 16.62
CA GLY A 636 14.05 3.16 15.20
C GLY A 636 14.86 4.40 14.80
N GLY A 637 14.59 4.89 13.59
CA GLY A 637 15.27 6.04 13.00
C GLY A 637 14.44 7.32 12.99
N LEU A 638 14.88 8.31 12.21
CA LEU A 638 14.16 9.55 11.96
C LEU A 638 13.88 9.72 10.47
N ASN A 639 12.61 9.84 10.09
CA ASN A 639 12.19 10.23 8.76
C ASN A 639 11.71 11.68 8.77
N LYS A 640 12.46 12.55 8.10
CA LYS A 640 12.14 13.96 7.91
C LYS A 640 11.42 14.17 6.57
N ASN A 641 10.17 14.62 6.63
CA ASN A 641 9.31 14.94 5.50
C ASN A 641 8.96 16.43 5.45
N GLY A 642 8.36 16.88 4.35
CA GLY A 642 7.88 18.25 4.16
C GLY A 642 8.97 19.25 3.77
N ALA A 643 8.59 20.23 2.96
CA ALA A 643 9.53 21.19 2.36
C ALA A 643 10.23 22.16 3.34
N GLY A 644 9.72 22.30 4.56
CA GLY A 644 10.27 23.23 5.56
C GLY A 644 11.46 22.66 6.34
N THR A 645 12.09 23.49 7.18
CA THR A 645 13.27 23.11 7.98
C THR A 645 12.86 22.45 9.29
N LEU A 646 13.44 21.28 9.60
CA LEU A 646 13.45 20.72 10.95
C LEU A 646 14.83 20.97 11.58
N THR A 647 14.87 21.76 12.64
CA THR A 647 16.08 22.00 13.43
C THR A 647 16.08 21.11 14.68
N LEU A 648 17.16 20.35 14.89
CA LEU A 648 17.39 19.59 16.11
C LEU A 648 18.55 20.20 16.88
N THR A 649 18.30 20.57 18.14
CA THR A 649 19.34 21.17 19.02
C THR A 649 19.70 20.29 20.22
N GLY A 650 19.10 19.11 20.35
CA GLY A 650 19.43 18.14 21.38
C GLY A 650 20.26 16.98 20.84
N ARG A 651 21.10 16.40 21.69
CA ARG A 651 21.83 15.17 21.40
C ARG A 651 20.87 13.98 21.40
N SER A 652 20.55 13.42 20.24
CA SER A 652 19.59 12.31 20.15
C SER A 652 20.29 10.94 20.24
N THR A 653 19.64 9.96 20.86
CA THR A 653 20.21 8.62 21.13
C THR A 653 19.53 7.48 20.39
N TYR A 654 18.55 7.78 19.52
CA TYR A 654 17.94 6.77 18.65
C TYR A 654 18.96 6.11 17.72
N THR A 655 18.73 4.84 17.36
CA THR A 655 19.77 4.01 16.71
C THR A 655 19.49 3.64 15.25
N GLY A 656 18.26 3.82 14.78
CA GLY A 656 17.91 3.63 13.37
C GLY A 656 18.50 4.72 12.46
N ALA A 657 18.26 4.57 11.15
CA ALA A 657 18.79 5.49 10.15
C ALA A 657 18.06 6.84 10.17
N VAL A 658 18.77 7.90 9.80
CA VAL A 658 18.16 9.21 9.51
C VAL A 658 17.90 9.30 8.01
N VAL A 659 16.67 9.57 7.61
CA VAL A 659 16.29 9.77 6.20
C VAL A 659 15.69 11.16 6.04
N VAL A 660 16.33 11.99 5.21
CA VAL A 660 15.82 13.31 4.82
C VAL A 660 15.12 13.15 3.47
N ASN A 661 13.80 13.02 3.50
CA ASN A 661 12.99 12.82 2.28
C ASN A 661 12.75 14.13 1.54
N GLU A 662 12.47 15.22 2.28
CA GLU A 662 12.17 16.54 1.73
C GLU A 662 12.61 17.68 2.66
N GLY A 663 12.81 18.87 2.09
CA GLY A 663 13.17 20.08 2.82
C GLY A 663 14.55 19.99 3.46
N THR A 664 14.73 20.68 4.59
CA THR A 664 16.02 20.75 5.30
C THR A 664 15.93 20.05 6.65
N LEU A 665 16.88 19.16 6.95
CA LEU A 665 17.19 18.71 8.30
C LEU A 665 18.42 19.46 8.79
N TYR A 666 18.29 20.29 9.83
CA TYR A 666 19.38 21.07 10.40
C TYR A 666 19.79 20.52 11.77
N ALA A 667 20.98 19.94 11.84
CA ALA A 667 21.56 19.47 13.09
C ALA A 667 22.43 20.56 13.72
N ASN A 668 21.92 21.20 14.78
CA ASN A 668 22.60 22.27 15.51
C ASN A 668 22.54 22.12 17.05
N PRO A 669 23.05 21.01 17.62
CA PRO A 669 23.06 20.73 19.06
C PRO A 669 24.06 21.57 19.90
N GLY A 670 24.67 22.59 19.32
CA GLY A 670 25.73 23.39 19.95
C GLY A 670 27.11 22.72 19.93
N ASN A 671 28.13 23.50 20.26
CA ASN A 671 29.54 23.14 20.03
C ASN A 671 30.17 22.41 21.23
N ALA A 672 29.80 21.15 21.47
CA ALA A 672 30.50 20.27 22.43
C ALA A 672 30.81 18.90 21.83
N ALA A 673 31.91 18.27 22.28
CA ALA A 673 32.47 17.04 21.69
C ALA A 673 31.51 15.82 21.71
N ILE A 674 30.57 15.79 22.65
CA ILE A 674 29.56 14.73 22.80
C ILE A 674 28.18 15.12 22.25
N ASN A 675 28.00 16.37 21.80
CA ASN A 675 26.71 16.91 21.37
C ASN A 675 26.44 16.57 19.89
N GLY A 676 26.58 15.32 19.44
CA GLY A 676 26.12 14.97 18.10
C GLY A 676 24.60 14.78 18.08
N ALA A 677 23.88 15.40 17.14
CA ALA A 677 22.45 15.15 16.99
C ALA A 677 22.19 13.69 16.56
N PHE A 678 23.17 13.04 15.92
CA PHE A 678 23.05 11.74 15.29
C PHE A 678 24.13 10.72 15.69
N SER A 679 24.88 10.94 16.78
CA SER A 679 25.98 10.04 17.22
C SER A 679 25.59 8.56 17.31
N TYR A 680 24.33 8.26 17.58
CA TYR A 680 23.82 6.90 17.75
C TYR A 680 23.14 6.33 16.50
N ALA A 681 22.83 7.18 15.53
CA ALA A 681 22.16 6.76 14.30
C ALA A 681 23.03 5.79 13.50
N SER A 682 22.40 4.83 12.82
CA SER A 682 23.13 3.85 12.01
C SER A 682 23.71 4.42 10.71
N GLY A 683 23.22 5.58 10.27
CA GLY A 683 23.67 6.30 9.08
C GLY A 683 22.67 7.40 8.69
N ILE A 684 23.04 8.21 7.69
CA ILE A 684 22.19 9.29 7.17
C ILE A 684 22.01 9.11 5.66
N GLU A 685 20.78 9.20 5.18
CA GLU A 685 20.44 9.25 3.77
C GLU A 685 19.71 10.55 3.43
N VAL A 686 20.20 11.28 2.44
CA VAL A 686 19.59 12.53 1.93
C VAL A 686 19.04 12.27 0.54
N LYS A 687 17.72 12.33 0.38
CA LYS A 687 17.01 12.05 -0.88
C LYS A 687 17.07 13.24 -1.84
N SER A 688 16.75 12.99 -3.10
CA SER A 688 16.74 14.00 -4.17
C SER A 688 15.96 15.26 -3.78
N GLY A 689 16.57 16.43 -3.94
CA GLY A 689 15.98 17.73 -3.61
C GLY A 689 15.97 18.08 -2.12
N ALA A 690 16.38 17.17 -1.23
CA ALA A 690 16.49 17.43 0.20
C ALA A 690 17.87 17.96 0.60
N THR A 691 17.93 18.60 1.77
CA THR A 691 19.15 19.19 2.32
C THR A 691 19.42 18.66 3.72
N LEU A 692 20.64 18.17 3.96
CA LEU A 692 21.20 17.99 5.29
C LEU A 692 22.06 19.21 5.62
N ARG A 693 21.76 19.93 6.69
CA ARG A 693 22.56 21.06 7.17
C ARG A 693 23.16 20.72 8.52
N ALA A 694 24.43 21.04 8.74
CA ALA A 694 25.14 20.75 9.96
C ALA A 694 25.83 22.00 10.52
N GLY A 695 25.59 22.27 11.79
CA GLY A 695 26.41 23.17 12.59
C GLY A 695 27.71 22.48 13.05
N ALA A 696 28.50 23.16 13.89
CA ALA A 696 29.75 22.62 14.44
C ALA A 696 29.51 21.30 15.17
N ASN A 697 30.16 20.23 14.71
CA ASN A 697 30.02 18.87 15.23
C ASN A 697 28.57 18.35 15.30
N GLY A 698 27.65 18.93 14.50
CA GLY A 698 26.22 18.68 14.67
C GLY A 698 25.76 17.27 14.33
N LEU A 699 26.53 16.50 13.56
CA LEU A 699 26.17 15.14 13.14
C LEU A 699 26.56 14.08 14.19
N PHE A 700 27.76 13.48 14.06
CA PHE A 700 28.16 12.31 14.86
C PHE A 700 29.03 12.63 16.10
N GLY A 701 29.62 13.82 16.22
CA GLY A 701 30.54 14.16 17.33
C GLY A 701 31.99 13.71 17.09
N TRP A 702 32.81 13.60 18.14
CA TRP A 702 34.27 13.26 18.05
C TRP A 702 34.72 12.03 18.86
N ASP A 703 33.79 11.13 19.19
CA ASP A 703 33.96 10.00 20.12
C ASP A 703 34.26 8.64 19.46
N GLY A 704 34.45 8.60 18.13
CA GLY A 704 34.65 7.39 17.34
C GLY A 704 33.39 6.90 16.61
N SER A 705 32.23 7.52 16.84
CA SER A 705 30.99 7.23 16.12
C SER A 705 30.92 7.82 14.70
N GLU A 706 31.89 8.62 14.26
CA GLU A 706 31.92 9.25 12.93
C GLU A 706 32.04 8.25 11.77
N ALA A 707 32.35 6.98 12.06
CA ALA A 707 32.42 5.91 11.07
C ALA A 707 31.08 5.58 10.37
N LYS A 708 29.96 6.17 10.82
CA LYS A 708 28.64 5.92 10.21
C LYS A 708 28.54 6.54 8.81
N PRO A 709 27.91 5.85 7.85
CA PRO A 709 27.82 6.32 6.47
C PRO A 709 26.84 7.49 6.32
N ILE A 710 27.21 8.45 5.48
CA ILE A 710 26.29 9.45 4.92
C ILE A 710 26.17 9.18 3.43
N THR A 711 24.95 9.07 2.91
CA THR A 711 24.67 8.95 1.47
C THR A 711 23.90 10.18 0.99
N ILE A 712 24.43 10.86 -0.02
CA ILE A 712 23.84 12.05 -0.62
C ILE A 712 23.42 11.69 -2.05
N GLN A 713 22.11 11.55 -2.27
CA GLN A 713 21.55 11.11 -3.54
C GLN A 713 21.60 12.21 -4.60
N ALA A 714 21.33 11.83 -5.85
CA ALA A 714 21.26 12.74 -6.98
C ALA A 714 20.34 13.95 -6.70
N GLY A 715 20.86 15.16 -6.90
CA GLY A 715 20.12 16.40 -6.63
C GLY A 715 19.94 16.76 -5.15
N ALA A 716 20.50 15.98 -4.22
CA ALA A 716 20.54 16.30 -2.79
C ALA A 716 21.80 17.10 -2.42
N THR A 717 21.75 17.84 -1.32
CA THR A 717 22.89 18.62 -0.83
C THR A 717 23.14 18.39 0.66
N ALA A 718 24.40 18.22 1.05
CA ALA A 718 24.81 18.36 2.45
C ALA A 718 25.61 19.66 2.63
N ILE A 719 25.26 20.45 3.64
CA ILE A 719 25.82 21.79 3.88
C ILE A 719 26.42 21.85 5.29
N ALA A 720 27.72 22.11 5.38
CA ALA A 720 28.35 22.58 6.62
C ALA A 720 28.11 24.09 6.75
N ASP A 721 27.73 24.55 7.93
CA ASP A 721 27.61 25.97 8.23
C ASP A 721 28.92 26.73 8.00
N THR A 722 28.84 28.06 7.98
CA THR A 722 30.05 28.87 7.77
C THR A 722 30.95 28.83 9.01
N GLY A 723 32.23 28.52 8.82
CA GLY A 723 33.24 28.55 9.88
C GLY A 723 33.09 27.46 10.95
N VAL A 724 32.43 26.35 10.61
CA VAL A 724 32.27 25.20 11.52
C VAL A 724 33.05 23.99 11.01
N ASP A 725 33.33 23.05 11.92
CA ASP A 725 33.89 21.73 11.60
C ASP A 725 32.81 20.65 11.70
N VAL A 726 32.61 19.91 10.61
CA VAL A 726 31.70 18.76 10.57
C VAL A 726 32.51 17.51 10.33
N ASN A 727 32.75 16.76 11.41
CA ASN A 727 33.52 15.52 11.38
C ASN A 727 32.69 14.36 10.81
N VAL A 728 33.26 13.66 9.83
CA VAL A 728 32.62 12.57 9.07
C VAL A 728 33.61 11.44 8.77
N GLY A 729 33.09 10.23 8.62
CA GLY A 729 33.84 9.04 8.19
C GLY A 729 33.63 8.75 6.71
N LEU A 730 32.66 7.89 6.40
CA LEU A 730 32.29 7.55 5.02
C LEU A 730 31.20 8.50 4.51
N VAL A 731 31.52 9.27 3.47
CA VAL A 731 30.52 10.04 2.70
C VAL A 731 30.45 9.47 1.30
N THR A 732 29.25 9.02 0.91
CA THR A 732 28.95 8.56 -0.45
C THR A 732 28.18 9.64 -1.20
N LEU A 733 28.76 10.15 -2.28
CA LEU A 733 28.10 11.02 -3.24
C LEU A 733 27.57 10.17 -4.39
N ASN A 734 26.26 10.03 -4.44
CA ASN A 734 25.53 9.29 -5.48
C ASN A 734 24.79 10.28 -6.40
N GLY A 735 25.55 11.24 -6.95
CA GLY A 735 25.03 12.35 -7.75
C GLY A 735 24.74 13.62 -6.94
N GLY A 736 25.13 13.61 -5.67
CA GLY A 736 24.88 14.66 -4.69
C GLY A 736 25.95 15.74 -4.63
N THR A 737 25.68 16.78 -3.84
CA THR A 737 26.64 17.88 -3.58
C THR A 737 27.05 17.96 -2.11
N LEU A 738 28.35 18.04 -1.86
CA LEU A 738 28.91 18.41 -0.56
C LEU A 738 29.32 19.89 -0.58
N ALA A 739 28.65 20.70 0.24
CA ALA A 739 28.77 22.16 0.26
C ALA A 739 29.09 22.68 1.66
N GLY A 740 29.59 23.91 1.73
CA GLY A 740 29.96 24.57 2.98
C GLY A 740 31.03 25.61 2.73
N SER A 741 31.26 26.48 3.71
CA SER A 741 32.30 27.50 3.60
C SER A 741 33.06 27.61 4.90
N ASN A 742 34.33 27.25 4.92
CA ASN A 742 35.21 27.60 6.03
C ASN A 742 36.18 28.70 5.60
N THR A 743 36.15 29.83 6.32
CA THR A 743 37.05 30.97 6.13
C THR A 743 38.07 31.10 7.25
N THR A 744 38.03 30.19 8.23
CA THR A 744 38.94 30.16 9.38
C THR A 744 40.03 29.12 9.17
N THR A 745 41.24 29.41 9.59
CA THR A 745 42.42 28.55 9.36
C THR A 745 42.56 27.41 10.38
N GLY A 746 41.58 27.24 11.27
CA GLY A 746 41.70 26.32 12.41
C GLY A 746 41.10 24.93 12.23
N TRP A 747 40.07 24.83 11.38
CA TRP A 747 39.23 23.64 11.27
C TRP A 747 38.79 23.42 9.81
N GLY A 748 38.37 22.20 9.46
CA GLY A 748 37.79 21.93 8.15
C GLY A 748 36.33 22.40 8.10
N SER A 749 35.72 22.55 6.92
CA SER A 749 34.24 22.58 6.80
C SER A 749 33.67 21.17 6.95
N TRP A 750 34.29 20.24 6.22
CA TRP A 750 34.07 18.80 6.31
C TRP A 750 35.39 18.11 6.65
N GLY A 751 35.45 17.53 7.85
CA GLY A 751 36.63 16.89 8.38
C GLY A 751 36.59 15.39 8.18
N PHE A 752 37.40 14.88 7.24
CA PHE A 752 37.64 13.45 7.08
C PHE A 752 38.93 13.08 7.82
N GLY A 753 38.83 12.21 8.81
CA GLY A 753 40.01 11.86 9.62
C GLY A 753 39.79 10.83 10.71
N ARG A 754 38.54 10.51 11.03
CA ARG A 754 38.19 9.63 12.15
C ARG A 754 37.20 8.57 11.66
N GLY A 755 37.39 7.33 12.13
CA GLY A 755 36.70 6.14 11.61
C GLY A 755 37.63 5.21 10.80
N ALA A 756 37.35 3.90 10.87
CA ALA A 756 38.12 2.87 10.18
C ALA A 756 37.95 2.96 8.64
N ASP A 757 36.73 3.25 8.19
CA ASP A 757 36.33 3.29 6.77
C ASP A 757 36.23 4.71 6.19
N LYS A 758 37.02 5.65 6.73
CA LYS A 758 37.00 7.07 6.32
C LYS A 758 37.34 7.24 4.84
N LYS A 759 36.41 7.78 4.07
CA LYS A 759 36.50 7.86 2.60
C LYS A 759 35.43 8.80 2.04
N LEU A 760 35.78 9.52 0.99
CA LEU A 760 34.81 10.14 0.09
C LEU A 760 34.62 9.21 -1.12
N LEU A 761 33.47 8.55 -1.19
CA LEU A 761 33.12 7.61 -2.25
C LEU A 761 32.18 8.29 -3.25
N VAL A 762 32.49 8.21 -4.54
CA VAL A 762 31.70 8.82 -5.61
C VAL A 762 31.22 7.71 -6.55
N THR A 763 29.91 7.44 -6.53
CA THR A 763 29.28 6.38 -7.33
C THR A 763 28.60 6.91 -8.59
N GLU A 764 28.32 8.21 -8.63
CA GLU A 764 27.71 8.94 -9.75
C GLU A 764 28.33 10.34 -9.85
N ASP A 765 28.18 11.02 -10.98
CA ASP A 765 28.78 12.35 -11.20
C ASP A 765 28.36 13.34 -10.11
N SER A 766 29.33 13.82 -9.33
CA SER A 766 29.07 14.54 -8.08
C SER A 766 29.94 15.78 -7.93
N THR A 767 29.56 16.65 -7.01
CA THR A 767 30.25 17.93 -6.76
C THR A 767 30.65 18.08 -5.30
N VAL A 768 31.87 18.55 -5.05
CA VAL A 768 32.28 19.12 -3.77
C VAL A 768 32.54 20.60 -3.99
N SER A 769 31.60 21.43 -3.55
CA SER A 769 31.72 22.90 -3.57
C SER A 769 32.20 23.46 -2.24
N ALA A 770 32.35 22.61 -1.22
CA ALA A 770 32.76 23.01 0.11
C ALA A 770 34.21 23.55 0.14
N THR A 771 34.42 24.74 0.70
CA THR A 771 35.78 25.26 0.93
C THR A 771 36.33 24.82 2.28
N GLY A 772 37.64 24.62 2.35
CA GLY A 772 38.30 24.20 3.57
C GLY A 772 38.00 22.75 3.97
N VAL A 773 37.84 21.84 3.02
CA VAL A 773 37.72 20.40 3.32
C VAL A 773 39.05 19.89 3.85
N SER A 774 39.04 19.03 4.88
CA SER A 774 40.26 18.40 5.39
C SER A 774 40.24 16.88 5.15
N LEU A 775 41.33 16.36 4.60
CA LEU A 775 41.51 14.96 4.19
C LEU A 775 42.68 14.36 4.97
N THR A 776 42.49 14.20 6.27
CA THR A 776 43.58 13.84 7.18
C THR A 776 43.71 12.31 7.31
N ARG A 777 44.86 11.85 7.83
CA ARG A 777 45.08 10.45 8.27
C ARG A 777 44.84 9.38 7.19
N GLY A 778 45.15 9.71 5.94
CA GLY A 778 45.06 8.79 4.80
C GLY A 778 43.64 8.57 4.29
N THR A 779 42.81 9.61 4.28
CA THR A 779 41.47 9.55 3.68
C THR A 779 41.57 9.39 2.17
N ALA A 780 40.87 8.40 1.62
CA ALA A 780 40.79 8.19 0.18
C ALA A 780 39.62 8.98 -0.44
N VAL A 781 39.85 9.51 -1.64
CA VAL A 781 38.81 9.99 -2.56
C VAL A 781 38.72 8.98 -3.69
N GLU A 782 37.66 8.19 -3.69
CA GLU A 782 37.44 7.13 -4.68
C GLU A 782 36.32 7.48 -5.62
N VAL A 783 36.60 7.42 -6.92
CA VAL A 783 35.63 7.72 -7.96
C VAL A 783 35.44 6.50 -8.83
N ALA A 784 34.19 6.05 -8.96
CA ALA A 784 33.83 4.90 -9.77
C ALA A 784 34.17 5.12 -11.26
N ALA A 785 34.37 4.02 -11.99
CA ALA A 785 34.71 4.04 -13.40
C ALA A 785 33.70 4.85 -14.23
N GLY A 786 34.20 5.74 -15.10
CA GLY A 786 33.39 6.61 -15.94
C GLY A 786 32.62 7.71 -15.20
N LYS A 787 32.86 7.89 -13.88
CA LYS A 787 32.27 8.97 -13.08
C LYS A 787 33.26 10.07 -12.81
N THR A 788 32.73 11.23 -12.46
CA THR A 788 33.49 12.44 -12.19
C THR A 788 33.17 13.03 -10.83
N LEU A 789 34.20 13.54 -10.16
CA LEU A 789 34.07 14.42 -9.00
C LEU A 789 34.58 15.81 -9.38
N ALA A 790 33.65 16.76 -9.52
CA ALA A 790 33.99 18.17 -9.66
C ALA A 790 34.28 18.76 -8.28
N PHE A 791 35.55 19.02 -7.98
CA PHE A 791 35.98 19.68 -6.75
C PHE A 791 36.19 21.18 -7.03
N THR A 792 35.11 21.94 -6.85
CA THR A 792 35.12 23.41 -6.99
C THR A 792 35.35 24.10 -5.65
N GLY A 793 35.42 23.34 -4.56
CA GLY A 793 35.86 23.79 -3.25
C GLY A 793 37.39 23.85 -3.12
N THR A 794 37.88 23.82 -1.88
CA THR A 794 39.32 23.76 -1.56
C THR A 794 39.63 22.75 -0.48
N ILE A 795 40.80 22.13 -0.56
CA ILE A 795 41.37 21.26 0.46
C ILE A 795 42.45 22.04 1.24
N ILE A 796 42.41 21.95 2.57
CA ILE A 796 43.35 22.66 3.47
C ILE A 796 43.90 21.72 4.55
N ASP A 797 45.04 22.09 5.12
CA ASP A 797 45.46 21.57 6.42
C ASP A 797 44.61 22.18 7.55
N VAL A 798 44.56 21.48 8.67
CA VAL A 798 43.89 21.94 9.91
C VAL A 798 44.90 21.90 11.06
N ASN A 799 44.69 22.68 12.12
CA ASN A 799 45.69 22.98 13.16
C ASN A 799 46.59 21.80 13.58
N ASP A 800 46.00 20.66 13.94
CA ASP A 800 46.72 19.50 14.48
C ASP A 800 46.85 18.33 13.49
N ALA A 801 46.48 18.52 12.22
CA ALA A 801 46.49 17.44 11.24
C ALA A 801 46.73 17.91 9.81
N ILE A 802 47.70 17.26 9.17
CA ILE A 802 48.05 17.47 7.78
C ILE A 802 47.06 16.71 6.90
N SER A 803 46.48 17.40 5.93
CA SER A 803 45.64 16.82 4.89
C SER A 803 46.50 16.32 3.74
N GLY A 804 46.11 15.20 3.14
CA GLY A 804 46.71 14.68 1.91
C GLY A 804 45.63 14.11 1.01
N LEU A 805 45.85 14.12 -0.30
CA LEU A 805 44.91 13.60 -1.27
C LEU A 805 45.35 12.22 -1.76
N ILE A 806 44.58 11.18 -1.43
CA ILE A 806 44.78 9.83 -2.00
C ILE A 806 43.63 9.57 -2.98
N LYS A 807 43.92 9.63 -4.28
CA LYS A 807 42.96 9.35 -5.34
C LYS A 807 42.98 7.87 -5.73
N THR A 808 41.85 7.21 -5.59
CA THR A 808 41.62 5.80 -6.01
C THR A 808 40.42 5.69 -6.96
N GLY A 809 40.19 4.48 -7.49
CA GLY A 809 39.13 4.18 -8.45
C GLY A 809 39.40 4.77 -9.84
N ASP A 810 38.79 4.19 -10.87
CA ASP A 810 39.13 4.48 -12.27
C ASP A 810 38.53 5.80 -12.80
N GLY A 811 37.67 6.46 -12.02
CA GLY A 811 37.05 7.74 -12.39
C GLY A 811 37.99 8.94 -12.27
N THR A 812 37.42 10.14 -12.48
CA THR A 812 38.18 11.39 -12.54
C THR A 812 37.86 12.31 -11.37
N VAL A 813 38.88 12.90 -10.74
CA VAL A 813 38.74 14.06 -9.84
C VAL A 813 39.27 15.30 -10.55
N THR A 814 38.50 16.40 -10.53
CA THR A 814 38.97 17.70 -11.05
C THR A 814 39.06 18.72 -9.92
N LEU A 815 40.26 19.23 -9.64
CA LEU A 815 40.50 20.32 -8.69
C LEU A 815 40.58 21.65 -9.42
N SER A 816 39.62 22.55 -9.14
CA SER A 816 39.49 23.81 -9.92
C SER A 816 40.06 25.05 -9.22
N ASN A 817 40.29 24.98 -7.91
CA ASN A 817 40.72 26.12 -7.10
C ASN A 817 42.07 25.88 -6.41
N THR A 818 42.55 26.88 -5.67
CA THR A 818 43.78 26.80 -4.88
C THR A 818 43.59 25.92 -3.65
N ASN A 819 44.29 24.78 -3.64
CA ASN A 819 44.37 23.87 -2.50
C ASN A 819 45.69 24.13 -1.77
N THR A 820 45.65 24.23 -0.45
CA THR A 820 46.82 24.67 0.37
C THR A 820 47.27 23.62 1.38
N TYR A 821 46.84 22.37 1.23
CA TYR A 821 47.31 21.27 2.06
C TYR A 821 48.78 20.93 1.76
N THR A 822 49.49 20.44 2.76
CA THR A 822 50.94 20.14 2.66
C THR A 822 51.26 18.64 2.69
N GLY A 823 50.28 17.79 3.00
CA GLY A 823 50.46 16.34 2.94
C GLY A 823 50.55 15.84 1.51
N VAL A 824 51.08 14.63 1.34
CA VAL A 824 51.34 14.01 0.04
C VAL A 824 50.07 13.87 -0.80
N THR A 825 50.20 14.13 -2.09
CA THR A 825 49.20 13.81 -3.11
C THR A 825 49.59 12.51 -3.81
N THR A 826 48.75 11.48 -3.70
CA THR A 826 48.95 10.18 -4.34
C THR A 826 47.82 9.90 -5.32
N VAL A 827 48.14 9.67 -6.59
CA VAL A 827 47.19 9.18 -7.59
C VAL A 827 47.44 7.69 -7.79
N SER A 828 46.70 6.86 -7.05
CA SER A 828 46.87 5.41 -7.12
C SER A 828 46.20 4.79 -8.34
N ALA A 829 45.05 5.33 -8.78
CA ALA A 829 44.31 4.88 -9.95
C ALA A 829 43.42 5.99 -10.53
N GLY A 830 43.07 5.86 -11.81
CA GLY A 830 42.21 6.80 -12.53
C GLY A 830 42.87 8.16 -12.74
N THR A 831 42.08 9.21 -12.96
CA THR A 831 42.61 10.53 -13.35
C THR A 831 42.46 11.59 -12.25
N LEU A 832 43.51 12.37 -12.00
CA LEU A 832 43.48 13.62 -11.26
C LEU A 832 43.79 14.78 -12.21
N LEU A 833 42.82 15.66 -12.44
CA LEU A 833 42.98 16.90 -13.19
C LEU A 833 43.14 18.08 -12.24
N VAL A 834 44.24 18.81 -12.32
CA VAL A 834 44.48 20.03 -11.55
C VAL A 834 44.40 21.22 -12.48
N ASN A 835 43.29 21.95 -12.42
CA ASN A 835 43.07 23.21 -13.14
C ASN A 835 43.24 24.44 -12.24
N GLY A 836 43.25 24.25 -10.91
CA GLY A 836 43.64 25.23 -9.91
C GLY A 836 45.11 25.13 -9.53
N SER A 837 45.40 25.07 -8.23
CA SER A 837 46.77 24.86 -7.74
C SER A 837 46.84 23.89 -6.56
N LEU A 838 47.98 23.22 -6.42
CA LEU A 838 48.36 22.45 -5.24
C LEU A 838 49.30 23.27 -4.33
N GLY A 839 49.31 22.93 -3.04
CA GLY A 839 50.15 23.58 -2.03
C GLY A 839 51.60 23.07 -2.05
N ASP A 840 52.30 23.22 -0.92
CA ASP A 840 53.62 22.64 -0.70
C ASP A 840 53.50 21.13 -0.42
N THR A 841 53.22 20.37 -1.48
CA THR A 841 52.90 18.93 -1.44
C THR A 841 53.79 18.15 -2.40
N ALA A 842 54.35 17.03 -1.94
CA ALA A 842 54.93 16.04 -2.85
C ALA A 842 53.82 15.29 -3.60
N VAL A 843 54.05 15.00 -4.88
CA VAL A 843 53.08 14.31 -5.73
C VAL A 843 53.65 12.97 -6.20
N THR A 844 52.86 11.90 -6.13
CA THR A 844 53.21 10.58 -6.67
C THR A 844 52.07 10.03 -7.51
N VAL A 845 52.34 9.75 -8.78
CA VAL A 845 51.41 9.07 -9.69
C VAL A 845 51.82 7.61 -9.80
N GLY A 846 50.95 6.70 -9.37
CA GLY A 846 51.14 5.26 -9.50
C GLY A 846 50.98 4.79 -10.94
N VAL A 847 51.35 3.54 -11.22
CA VAL A 847 51.34 2.96 -12.58
C VAL A 847 49.95 2.96 -13.24
N ASP A 848 48.88 2.87 -12.45
CA ASP A 848 47.49 2.90 -12.92
C ASP A 848 46.87 4.31 -12.81
N GLY A 849 47.66 5.30 -12.42
CA GLY A 849 47.24 6.69 -12.23
C GLY A 849 47.57 7.57 -13.43
N LYS A 850 46.73 8.58 -13.66
CA LYS A 850 46.94 9.67 -14.62
C LYS A 850 46.85 11.01 -13.90
N PHE A 851 47.82 11.88 -14.13
CA PHE A 851 47.81 13.27 -13.67
C PHE A 851 47.73 14.21 -14.87
N GLY A 852 46.89 15.23 -14.79
CA GLY A 852 46.76 16.24 -15.83
C GLY A 852 46.17 17.56 -15.35
N GLY A 853 45.61 18.33 -16.27
CA GLY A 853 45.05 19.67 -16.02
C GLY A 853 46.01 20.81 -16.35
N SER A 854 45.49 22.04 -16.36
CA SER A 854 46.23 23.24 -16.78
C SER A 854 46.67 24.14 -15.61
N GLY A 855 46.80 23.56 -14.42
CA GLY A 855 47.03 24.26 -13.17
C GLY A 855 48.50 24.36 -12.77
N THR A 856 48.73 24.53 -11.48
CA THR A 856 50.08 24.64 -10.89
C THR A 856 50.30 23.60 -9.80
N VAL A 857 51.44 22.90 -9.85
CA VAL A 857 51.93 21.98 -8.81
C VAL A 857 53.05 22.68 -8.04
N GLY A 858 52.96 22.68 -6.71
CA GLY A 858 53.93 23.32 -5.82
C GLY A 858 53.78 24.85 -5.78
N THR A 859 54.24 25.47 -4.68
CA THR A 859 54.24 26.94 -4.54
C THR A 859 55.56 27.60 -4.93
N GLY A 860 56.63 26.81 -5.10
CA GLY A 860 57.99 27.30 -5.30
C GLY A 860 58.72 27.72 -4.01
N ASN A 861 58.08 27.64 -2.84
CA ASN A 861 58.72 27.93 -1.55
C ASN A 861 59.70 26.84 -1.12
N THR A 862 59.26 25.58 -1.21
CA THR A 862 60.06 24.38 -0.95
C THR A 862 59.95 23.47 -2.16
N LEU A 863 61.08 23.09 -2.76
CA LEU A 863 61.08 22.14 -3.87
C LEU A 863 60.80 20.73 -3.34
N HIS A 864 59.67 20.16 -3.75
CA HIS A 864 59.34 18.76 -3.57
C HIS A 864 59.72 17.94 -4.81
N THR A 865 59.41 16.64 -4.78
CA THR A 865 59.51 15.76 -5.95
C THR A 865 58.10 15.40 -6.42
N PHE A 866 57.85 15.62 -7.69
CA PHE A 866 56.71 15.14 -8.43
C PHE A 866 57.12 13.88 -9.21
N THR A 867 56.88 12.71 -8.62
CA THR A 867 57.20 11.42 -9.22
C THR A 867 56.01 10.90 -10.04
N VAL A 868 56.25 10.56 -11.30
CA VAL A 868 55.24 10.02 -12.22
C VAL A 868 55.66 8.62 -12.69
N ASN A 869 54.96 7.58 -12.22
CA ASN A 869 55.14 6.21 -12.70
C ASN A 869 54.06 5.75 -13.69
N GLY A 870 52.91 6.43 -13.69
CA GLY A 870 51.79 6.20 -14.62
C GLY A 870 51.83 7.16 -15.80
N GLU A 871 50.78 7.96 -15.99
CA GLU A 871 50.68 8.93 -17.08
C GLU A 871 50.68 10.38 -16.57
N LEU A 872 51.42 11.25 -17.25
CA LEU A 872 51.32 12.71 -17.16
C LEU A 872 50.77 13.24 -18.49
N SER A 873 49.68 14.01 -18.44
CA SER A 873 49.08 14.64 -19.63
C SER A 873 48.63 16.07 -19.30
N PRO A 874 49.42 17.09 -19.67
CA PRO A 874 49.06 18.48 -19.42
C PRO A 874 47.69 18.86 -19.99
N GLY A 875 46.99 19.76 -19.32
CA GLY A 875 45.71 20.29 -19.77
C GLY A 875 44.51 19.37 -19.52
N ASN A 876 43.35 19.88 -19.95
CA ASN A 876 42.20 19.06 -20.33
C ASN A 876 42.15 18.96 -21.87
N SER A 877 43.35 18.94 -22.47
CA SER A 877 43.61 18.70 -23.89
C SER A 877 43.16 19.78 -24.88
N PRO A 878 44.06 20.64 -25.41
CA PRO A 878 45.42 20.95 -24.94
C PRO A 878 45.50 21.93 -23.74
N GLY A 879 46.63 22.00 -23.02
CA GLY A 879 46.84 22.95 -21.91
C GLY A 879 48.29 23.11 -21.42
N ILE A 880 48.51 24.10 -20.54
CA ILE A 880 49.81 24.33 -19.87
C ILE A 880 49.73 23.85 -18.43
N LEU A 881 50.58 22.92 -18.02
CA LEU A 881 50.76 22.52 -16.62
C LEU A 881 52.05 23.14 -16.08
N THR A 882 51.96 23.93 -15.00
CA THR A 882 53.14 24.50 -14.34
C THR A 882 53.56 23.62 -13.16
N ILE A 883 54.84 23.29 -13.07
CA ILE A 883 55.45 22.47 -12.02
C ILE A 883 56.55 23.31 -11.37
N ASN A 884 56.30 23.77 -10.16
CA ASN A 884 57.27 24.49 -9.33
C ASN A 884 58.16 23.56 -8.48
N ASP A 885 58.09 22.25 -8.73
CA ASP A 885 58.81 21.20 -8.02
C ASP A 885 59.79 20.49 -8.96
N ASN A 886 60.59 19.55 -8.43
CA ASN A 886 61.39 18.66 -9.27
C ASN A 886 60.50 17.60 -9.92
N LEU A 887 60.65 17.38 -11.22
CA LEU A 887 59.93 16.35 -11.97
C LEU A 887 60.79 15.08 -12.10
N ASP A 888 60.28 13.95 -11.59
CA ASP A 888 60.87 12.62 -11.74
C ASP A 888 59.90 11.74 -12.56
N LEU A 889 60.15 11.64 -13.87
CA LEU A 889 59.25 11.03 -14.82
C LEU A 889 59.74 9.64 -15.24
N ASN A 890 59.12 8.59 -14.68
CA ASN A 890 59.38 7.18 -14.96
C ASN A 890 58.32 6.52 -15.86
N GLY A 891 57.13 7.13 -15.94
CA GLY A 891 55.98 6.67 -16.72
C GLY A 891 55.90 7.28 -18.11
N THR A 892 54.68 7.51 -18.62
CA THR A 892 54.46 8.13 -19.94
C THR A 892 54.12 9.61 -19.80
N LEU A 893 54.81 10.47 -20.56
CA LEU A 893 54.34 11.82 -20.86
C LEU A 893 53.57 11.81 -22.17
N THR A 894 52.29 12.16 -22.12
CA THR A 894 51.43 12.32 -23.29
C THR A 894 51.29 13.81 -23.63
N MET A 895 51.56 14.17 -24.88
CA MET A 895 51.47 15.55 -25.38
C MET A 895 50.55 15.61 -26.60
N GLU A 896 49.50 16.40 -26.54
CA GLU A 896 48.57 16.67 -27.64
C GLU A 896 49.06 17.85 -28.49
N LEU A 897 49.07 17.66 -29.81
CA LEU A 897 49.69 18.54 -30.79
C LEU A 897 48.70 18.86 -31.93
N ASP A 898 47.73 19.73 -31.65
CA ASP A 898 46.68 20.17 -32.59
C ASP A 898 47.09 21.39 -33.43
N GLY A 899 48.11 22.13 -33.00
CA GLY A 899 48.62 23.34 -33.64
C GLY A 899 49.93 23.82 -33.03
N THR A 900 50.23 25.12 -33.21
CA THR A 900 51.54 25.71 -32.86
C THR A 900 51.51 26.64 -31.64
N LEU A 901 50.34 26.88 -31.07
CA LEU A 901 50.14 27.75 -29.91
C LEU A 901 50.05 26.90 -28.62
N ALA A 902 51.02 27.10 -27.73
CA ALA A 902 51.07 26.41 -26.44
C ALA A 902 49.81 26.69 -25.62
N GLY A 903 49.35 25.68 -24.90
CA GLY A 903 48.21 25.75 -23.98
C GLY A 903 46.83 25.82 -24.63
N SER A 904 46.75 26.11 -25.93
CA SER A 904 45.47 26.26 -26.64
C SER A 904 45.36 25.37 -27.87
N SER A 905 46.51 24.98 -28.44
CA SER A 905 46.57 24.05 -29.57
C SER A 905 47.68 23.02 -29.43
N HIS A 906 48.58 23.13 -28.44
CA HIS A 906 49.44 22.03 -28.05
C HIS A 906 49.72 22.06 -26.55
N ASP A 907 49.98 20.90 -25.99
CA ASP A 907 50.31 20.76 -24.57
C ASP A 907 51.68 21.32 -24.24
N GLN A 908 51.83 21.84 -23.03
CA GLN A 908 53.13 22.29 -22.54
C GLN A 908 53.27 22.05 -21.03
N ILE A 909 54.48 21.69 -20.61
CA ILE A 909 54.91 21.74 -19.22
C ILE A 909 55.78 22.98 -19.04
N GLY A 910 55.47 23.81 -18.04
CA GLY A 910 56.43 24.78 -17.49
C GLY A 910 57.07 24.19 -16.24
N LEU A 911 58.36 23.93 -16.26
CA LEU A 911 59.10 23.28 -15.19
C LEU A 911 60.10 24.25 -14.57
N ASN A 912 59.97 24.48 -13.27
CA ASN A 912 60.81 25.43 -12.53
C ASN A 912 61.78 24.75 -11.53
N GLY A 913 61.64 23.43 -11.36
CA GLY A 913 62.63 22.60 -10.68
C GLY A 913 63.51 21.84 -11.66
N SER A 914 64.28 20.87 -11.15
CA SER A 914 65.03 19.94 -12.01
C SER A 914 64.10 18.91 -12.66
N GLY A 915 64.49 18.37 -13.82
CA GLY A 915 63.72 17.32 -14.52
C GLY A 915 64.56 16.09 -14.84
N ASP A 916 64.09 14.92 -14.39
CA ASP A 916 64.62 13.60 -14.75
C ASP A 916 63.63 12.87 -15.68
N LEU A 917 64.05 12.64 -16.94
CA LEU A 917 63.19 12.16 -18.02
C LEU A 917 63.43 10.67 -18.33
N GLY A 918 63.19 9.78 -17.38
CA GLY A 918 63.47 8.34 -17.51
C GLY A 918 62.41 7.49 -18.22
N GLY A 919 61.21 8.03 -18.45
CA GLY A 919 60.03 7.34 -18.98
C GLY A 919 59.87 7.35 -20.51
N ASP A 920 58.64 7.17 -20.99
CA ASP A 920 58.27 7.21 -22.41
C ASP A 920 57.61 8.55 -22.81
N LEU A 921 57.83 8.97 -24.05
CA LEU A 921 57.13 10.10 -24.67
C LEU A 921 56.09 9.61 -25.67
N SER A 922 54.85 10.08 -25.53
CA SER A 922 53.73 9.81 -26.43
C SER A 922 53.24 11.11 -27.06
N LEU A 923 53.31 11.19 -28.39
CA LEU A 923 52.89 12.37 -29.16
C LEU A 923 51.55 12.08 -29.84
N VAL A 924 50.52 12.85 -29.51
CA VAL A 924 49.17 12.72 -30.04
C VAL A 924 48.93 13.84 -31.07
N TRP A 925 48.97 13.49 -32.36
CA TRP A 925 48.90 14.45 -33.45
C TRP A 925 47.47 14.74 -33.89
N GLY A 926 47.04 16.00 -33.78
CA GLY A 926 45.75 16.50 -34.26
C GLY A 926 45.86 17.65 -35.25
N LEU A 927 47.03 17.86 -35.87
CA LEU A 927 47.28 18.94 -36.81
C LEU A 927 46.26 18.94 -37.95
N VAL A 928 45.69 20.12 -38.22
CA VAL A 928 44.76 20.35 -39.35
C VAL A 928 45.44 20.97 -40.58
N SER A 929 46.68 21.44 -40.44
CA SER A 929 47.49 21.98 -41.52
C SER A 929 48.98 21.80 -41.23
N ALA A 930 49.78 21.51 -42.26
CA ALA A 930 51.22 21.37 -42.12
C ALA A 930 51.86 22.73 -41.73
N PRO A 931 52.62 22.81 -40.63
CA PRO A 931 53.33 24.02 -40.27
C PRO A 931 54.54 24.27 -41.17
N ALA A 932 55.09 25.48 -41.10
CA ALA A 932 56.30 25.81 -41.84
C ALA A 932 57.51 25.00 -41.33
N ILE A 933 58.43 24.63 -42.21
CA ILE A 933 59.72 24.07 -41.82
C ILE A 933 60.43 25.03 -40.85
N ASN A 934 61.07 24.47 -39.82
CA ASN A 934 61.66 25.13 -38.66
C ASN A 934 60.65 25.74 -37.68
N THR A 935 59.37 25.41 -37.78
CA THR A 935 58.43 25.68 -36.67
C THR A 935 58.84 24.85 -35.46
N GLU A 936 59.00 25.48 -34.31
CA GLU A 936 59.39 24.85 -33.05
C GLU A 936 58.20 24.81 -32.09
N LEU A 937 57.91 23.63 -31.53
CA LEU A 937 56.94 23.44 -30.45
C LEU A 937 57.72 23.13 -29.18
N LEU A 938 57.65 24.03 -28.20
CA LEU A 938 58.24 23.83 -26.89
C LEU A 938 57.28 22.96 -26.06
N LEU A 939 57.71 21.74 -25.75
CA LEU A 939 56.94 20.74 -25.02
C LEU A 939 57.17 20.84 -23.52
N ILE A 940 58.43 21.02 -23.11
CA ILE A 940 58.81 21.31 -21.72
C ILE A 940 59.67 22.57 -21.75
N LEU A 941 59.19 23.64 -21.14
CA LEU A 941 59.95 24.83 -20.83
C LEU A 941 60.66 24.60 -19.50
N ASN A 942 61.98 24.49 -19.53
CA ASN A 942 62.79 24.29 -18.34
C ASN A 942 63.40 25.63 -17.93
N ASP A 943 62.73 26.35 -17.04
CA ASP A 943 63.13 27.73 -16.69
C ASP A 943 64.31 27.79 -15.70
N GLY A 944 64.70 26.63 -15.15
CA GLY A 944 65.91 26.47 -14.36
C GLY A 944 67.16 26.57 -15.23
N ALA A 945 68.31 26.94 -14.63
CA ALA A 945 69.58 26.97 -15.37
C ALA A 945 70.18 25.56 -15.63
N ASP A 946 69.54 24.51 -15.09
CA ASP A 946 70.03 23.14 -15.09
C ASP A 946 69.49 22.38 -16.30
N ALA A 947 70.30 21.50 -16.90
CA ALA A 947 69.86 20.61 -17.97
C ALA A 947 69.02 19.44 -17.40
N PHE A 948 68.16 18.85 -18.23
CA PHE A 948 67.50 17.59 -17.88
C PHE A 948 68.52 16.50 -17.55
N THR A 949 68.20 15.68 -16.56
CA THR A 949 68.87 14.39 -16.37
C THR A 949 68.09 13.31 -17.14
N GLY A 950 68.80 12.34 -17.72
CA GLY A 950 68.17 11.29 -18.52
C GLY A 950 67.65 11.74 -19.89
N SER A 951 66.93 10.84 -20.56
CA SER A 951 66.24 11.05 -21.84
C SER A 951 65.15 9.99 -21.98
N PHE A 952 64.06 10.30 -22.69
CA PHE A 952 62.95 9.37 -22.87
C PHE A 952 63.43 8.06 -23.48
N ALA A 953 63.00 6.95 -22.91
CA ALA A 953 63.45 5.61 -23.28
C ALA A 953 63.15 5.28 -24.75
N ASN A 954 62.03 5.80 -25.27
CA ASN A 954 61.58 5.61 -26.65
C ASN A 954 61.88 6.79 -27.60
N ALA A 955 62.48 7.89 -27.11
CA ALA A 955 62.71 9.09 -27.90
C ALA A 955 64.05 9.75 -27.56
N ALA A 956 65.12 9.30 -28.23
CA ALA A 956 66.44 9.89 -28.08
C ALA A 956 66.52 11.32 -28.65
N ASP A 957 67.50 12.10 -28.20
CA ASP A 957 67.80 13.41 -28.77
C ASP A 957 68.05 13.31 -30.28
N GLN A 958 67.54 14.29 -31.03
CA GLN A 958 67.56 14.36 -32.48
C GLN A 958 66.81 13.23 -33.21
N SER A 959 65.94 12.48 -32.52
CA SER A 959 65.05 11.50 -33.17
C SER A 959 63.98 12.17 -34.03
N ASP A 960 63.67 11.57 -35.18
CA ASP A 960 62.67 12.07 -36.13
C ASP A 960 61.32 11.34 -35.93
N HIS A 961 60.22 12.09 -35.85
CA HIS A 961 58.85 11.63 -35.64
C HIS A 961 57.95 12.15 -36.76
N GLN A 962 57.01 11.33 -37.23
CA GLN A 962 56.10 11.71 -38.31
C GLN A 962 54.73 12.11 -37.75
N ASP A 963 54.17 13.22 -38.23
CA ASP A 963 52.84 13.69 -37.85
C ASP A 963 51.70 13.00 -38.65
N ASN A 964 50.45 13.32 -38.28
CA ASN A 964 49.23 12.81 -38.93
C ASN A 964 49.02 13.30 -40.38
N LEU A 965 49.80 14.29 -40.84
CA LEU A 965 49.77 14.82 -42.20
C LEU A 965 50.97 14.34 -43.06
N GLY A 966 51.86 13.52 -42.48
CA GLY A 966 53.06 12.99 -43.12
C GLY A 966 54.29 13.89 -43.02
N GLY A 967 54.20 15.04 -42.34
CA GLY A 967 55.31 15.93 -42.02
C GLY A 967 56.26 15.32 -40.99
N TRP A 968 57.52 15.75 -41.01
CA TRP A 968 58.56 15.23 -40.14
C TRP A 968 58.98 16.26 -39.09
N TRP A 969 59.16 15.80 -37.86
CA TRP A 969 59.53 16.60 -36.71
C TRP A 969 60.76 15.99 -36.04
N ARG A 970 61.68 16.82 -35.57
CA ARG A 970 62.85 16.39 -34.82
C ARG A 970 62.74 16.79 -33.37
N LEU A 971 62.93 15.84 -32.47
CA LEU A 971 63.02 16.10 -31.04
C LEU A 971 64.39 16.70 -30.69
N ASN A 972 64.41 17.73 -29.85
CA ASN A 972 65.63 18.40 -29.41
C ASN A 972 65.56 18.72 -27.90
N TYR A 973 66.55 18.22 -27.15
CA TYR A 973 66.68 18.42 -25.68
C TYR A 973 67.43 19.71 -25.29
N ALA A 974 67.92 20.45 -26.27
CA ALA A 974 68.52 21.78 -26.11
C ALA A 974 67.76 22.80 -26.97
N GLY A 975 66.43 22.71 -26.95
CA GLY A 975 65.52 23.66 -27.60
C GLY A 975 65.49 25.01 -26.89
N GLY A 976 64.75 25.97 -27.49
CA GLY A 976 64.49 27.27 -26.87
C GLY A 976 65.76 28.03 -26.44
N ASP A 977 65.96 28.20 -25.12
CA ASP A 977 67.12 28.92 -24.56
C ASP A 977 68.35 28.04 -24.27
N GLY A 978 68.27 26.75 -24.56
CA GLY A 978 69.41 25.81 -24.55
C GLY A 978 69.24 24.59 -23.65
N ASN A 979 68.17 24.50 -22.87
CA ASN A 979 67.84 23.37 -22.01
C ASN A 979 66.34 23.00 -22.02
N ASP A 980 65.58 23.48 -23.01
CA ASP A 980 64.18 23.12 -23.22
C ASP A 980 64.01 21.84 -24.06
N LEU A 981 62.88 21.14 -23.86
CA LEU A 981 62.48 20.05 -24.75
C LEU A 981 61.57 20.59 -25.86
N SER A 982 61.97 20.39 -27.11
CA SER A 982 61.28 20.93 -28.28
C SER A 982 61.09 19.91 -29.40
N LEU A 983 60.07 20.12 -30.24
CA LEU A 983 59.90 19.48 -31.54
C LEU A 983 60.05 20.52 -32.65
N VAL A 984 60.94 20.27 -33.60
CA VAL A 984 61.18 21.19 -34.73
C VAL A 984 60.74 20.54 -36.05
N ALA A 985 59.87 21.20 -36.81
CA ALA A 985 59.46 20.73 -38.13
C ALA A 985 60.65 20.72 -39.10
N ILE A 986 60.96 19.57 -39.70
CA ILE A 986 62.11 19.38 -40.62
C ILE A 986 61.64 18.95 -42.01
N PRO A 987 62.44 19.22 -43.07
CA PRO A 987 62.16 18.65 -44.39
C PRO A 987 62.18 17.13 -44.33
N GLU A 988 61.41 16.48 -45.22
CA GLU A 988 61.44 15.01 -45.35
C GLU A 988 62.89 14.49 -45.43
N PRO A 989 63.25 13.42 -44.69
CA PRO A 989 64.62 12.91 -44.63
C PRO A 989 65.25 12.64 -46.02
N GLY A 990 64.43 12.26 -47.01
CA GLY A 990 64.86 12.07 -48.40
C GLY A 990 65.21 13.37 -49.15
N ALA A 991 64.53 14.48 -48.85
CA ALA A 991 64.77 15.78 -49.48
C ALA A 991 66.12 16.39 -49.04
N ALA A 992 66.52 16.20 -47.77
CA ALA A 992 67.83 16.62 -47.26
C ALA A 992 69.00 15.88 -47.95
N PHE A 993 68.81 14.58 -48.24
CA PHE A 993 69.78 13.77 -48.97
C PHE A 993 69.91 14.17 -50.45
N ILE A 994 68.79 14.47 -51.13
CA ILE A 994 68.81 14.94 -52.52
C ILE A 994 69.37 16.36 -52.63
N GLY A 995 69.05 17.25 -51.67
CA GLY A 995 69.60 18.61 -51.60
C GLY A 995 71.12 18.65 -51.41
N SER A 996 71.66 17.78 -50.54
CA SER A 996 73.11 17.65 -50.34
C SER A 996 73.84 17.03 -51.53
N LEU A 997 73.24 16.06 -52.22
CA LEU A 997 73.74 15.55 -53.51
C LEU A 997 73.69 16.61 -54.62
N GLY A 998 72.64 17.44 -54.65
CA GLY A 998 72.50 18.57 -55.57
C GLY A 998 73.57 19.64 -55.32
N LEU A 999 73.87 19.95 -54.06
CA LEU A 999 74.93 20.88 -53.66
C LEU A 999 76.33 20.33 -53.98
N LEU A 1000 76.58 19.03 -53.74
CA LEU A 1000 77.80 18.35 -54.18
C LEU A 1000 77.95 18.36 -55.71
N ALA A 1001 76.86 18.16 -56.46
CA ALA A 1001 76.86 18.25 -57.91
C ALA A 1001 77.12 19.69 -58.41
N LEU A 1002 76.61 20.71 -57.72
CA LEU A 1002 76.90 22.12 -58.01
C LEU A 1002 78.35 22.50 -57.69
N LEU A 1003 78.90 22.02 -56.57
CA LEU A 1003 80.31 22.20 -56.20
C LEU A 1003 81.24 21.47 -57.18
N ARG A 1004 80.84 20.29 -57.67
CA ARG A 1004 81.55 19.54 -58.73
C ARG A 1004 81.49 20.28 -60.07
N ARG A 1005 80.37 20.93 -60.40
CA ARG A 1005 80.24 21.76 -61.61
C ARG A 1005 81.06 23.05 -61.53
N ARG A 1006 81.20 23.66 -60.34
CA ARG A 1006 82.09 24.81 -60.09
C ARG A 1006 83.58 24.44 -60.16
N ARG A 1007 84.00 23.25 -59.72
CA ARG A 1007 85.40 22.76 -59.88
C ARG A 1007 85.79 22.43 -61.32
N ASN A 1008 84.83 22.19 -62.21
CA ASN A 1008 85.09 21.94 -63.63
C ASN A 1008 85.03 23.21 -64.51
N GLN A 1009 84.78 24.39 -63.92
CA GLN A 1009 84.79 25.69 -64.59
C GLN A 1009 85.87 26.64 -64.04
N ALA A 1010 86.83 26.13 -63.25
CA ALA A 1010 88.00 26.87 -62.76
C ALA A 1010 89.27 26.33 -63.40
#